data_AF-A0A7S1QBV8-F1
#
_entry.id   AF-A0A7S1QBV8-F1
#
_cell.length_a   1.000
_cell.length_b   1.000
_cell.length_c   1.000
_cell.angle_alpha   90.00
_cell.angle_beta   90.00
_cell.angle_gamma   90.00
#
_symmetry.space_group_name_H-M   'P 1'
#
loop_
_entity.id
_entity.type
_entity.pdbx_description
1 polymer ?
#
loop_
_entity_poly.entity_id
_entity_poly.type
_entity_poly.pdbx_seq_one_letter_code
_entity_poly.pdbx_strand_id
1 'polypeptide(L)'
;QFLYFIAHHSVHRREPINPRPPVARQTTTPVFCFASALATLAMQSTATTTTPPTSTPLHATDLVAFGTYRLKAEVLDIALGMAIHAMTHHGIAQPLIDTAITYNNSSAVIAATRKYPNIRVGTKVHRAATLVADIAAEKAKYGDRLHRVLLHKYMPVESYLELVKAKADGIVPVIGVSNYSAAQLEALLATLKELAAKEDSALCGLSYEQAKPAVVQNEFHPFLRTTVPAVCAAHGVRFEAHSVFSFIDEWPIAMRDPDATPSIGQRAIAFALQRGGGAVVFNTANYAHLLQDLDLVTLTEAQLAEIDQLKSHACKARYAGSDTAAFRPQFNNADDPAHGSGFESLPHDYIRTHIAPILRQDAADVSAGKVPTKTANGITRMRFKNPQSRAAHLALSEAFFVDEKTGETVRFYPEDATKDTDARLKKLEAELTRIRRSLMHHEEELKKRSKPVQCKYRAIEDPEALPVDIPDPSVLQPFIDLVAATKELPTTAIRMERGVLFPDGRLDFCKQVAQPSFPKLCQAVLDSGAIKHFLIGNNVALADDADGTNERALGRLIRESKGIQTWYLAGNGISKEAVKTVAEAVASNTDARYVWLKMNPIQTGSYHLGKMLVANTKIEVLDLFNTGQCDDGVRALLKGLTEGDATATTKKSGLKHLYLDINAITDGAAVAAVAAELPALESLSVNVNQLGDTGVKALIAGLLALPVKPPLQRVVLGSNGCTDAALPAIQQLVEAYPTLTILQLGSYKSTFFFRQQANRFRDDAAMLSLAKALAANAKASANPSLNYFGFQNAYLDDDASQVVLAMADLGLHANGVQFNSRGITTATSKQLNQLLGTPTNVQPAPVEFIQSVYRNNM
;
A
#
# COMPACT_ATOMS: atom_id res chain seq x y z
N GLN A 1 -5.91 -0.86 -2.72
CA GLN A 1 -5.71 -1.39 -1.35
C GLN A 1 -6.25 -0.45 -0.27
N PHE A 2 -5.88 0.86 -0.23
CA PHE A 2 -6.45 1.85 0.70
C PHE A 2 -8.00 1.88 0.71
N LEU A 3 -8.64 1.78 -0.45
CA LEU A 3 -10.12 1.80 -0.61
C LEU A 3 -10.86 0.54 -0.12
N TYR A 4 -10.14 -0.58 0.07
CA TYR A 4 -10.66 -1.83 0.66
C TYR A 4 -10.79 -1.71 2.20
N PHE A 5 -10.03 -0.79 2.82
CA PHE A 5 -9.97 -0.66 4.28
C PHE A 5 -11.12 0.17 4.88
N ILE A 6 -11.79 1.01 4.07
CA ILE A 6 -13.02 1.73 4.47
C ILE A 6 -14.19 0.76 4.71
N ALA A 7 -14.13 -0.47 4.14
CA ALA A 7 -15.25 -1.41 4.11
C ALA A 7 -15.24 -2.50 5.20
N HIS A 8 -14.17 -2.67 5.98
CA HIS A 8 -14.04 -3.77 6.94
C HIS A 8 -13.65 -3.32 8.35
N HIS A 9 -14.61 -2.69 9.02
CA HIS A 9 -14.87 -2.98 10.43
C HIS A 9 -16.21 -3.70 10.52
N SER A 10 -16.12 -5.01 10.78
CA SER A 10 -17.20 -5.95 11.12
C SER A 10 -18.23 -6.31 10.03
N VAL A 11 -17.78 -6.97 8.95
CA VAL A 11 -18.69 -7.82 8.13
C VAL A 11 -18.12 -9.24 8.08
N HIS A 12 -18.75 -10.16 8.81
CA HIS A 12 -18.57 -11.60 8.62
C HIS A 12 -19.47 -12.06 7.47
N ARG A 13 -18.93 -12.97 6.63
CA ARG A 13 -19.53 -13.50 5.40
C ARG A 13 -20.96 -14.01 5.62
N ARG A 14 -21.86 -13.73 4.67
CA ARG A 14 -23.09 -14.53 4.45
C ARG A 14 -22.90 -15.47 3.25
N GLU A 15 -23.52 -16.63 3.37
CA GLU A 15 -23.41 -17.83 2.53
C GLU A 15 -23.94 -17.70 1.09
N PRO A 16 -23.50 -18.57 0.17
CA PRO A 16 -24.00 -18.63 -1.21
C PRO A 16 -25.31 -19.41 -1.30
N ILE A 17 -26.31 -18.84 -1.97
CA ILE A 17 -27.49 -19.58 -2.45
C ILE A 17 -27.15 -20.17 -3.83
N ASN A 18 -27.31 -21.49 -3.98
CA ASN A 18 -27.17 -22.26 -5.22
C ASN A 18 -28.07 -23.53 -5.09
N PRO A 19 -28.45 -24.30 -6.16
CA PRO A 19 -28.35 -24.09 -7.62
C PRO A 19 -29.61 -24.49 -8.46
N ARG A 20 -29.74 -23.95 -9.71
CA ARG A 20 -30.22 -24.49 -11.05
C ARG A 20 -31.44 -25.51 -11.16
N PRO A 21 -31.99 -25.94 -12.35
CA PRO A 21 -31.58 -25.86 -13.79
C PRO A 21 -32.79 -25.60 -14.79
N PRO A 22 -32.86 -26.15 -16.04
CA PRO A 22 -32.22 -25.73 -17.32
C PRO A 22 -33.18 -25.62 -18.54
N VAL A 23 -32.90 -24.85 -19.60
CA VAL A 23 -33.35 -25.05 -21.02
C VAL A 23 -32.57 -24.06 -21.91
N ALA A 24 -32.17 -24.24 -23.17
CA ALA A 24 -31.71 -25.34 -24.02
C ALA A 24 -31.00 -24.64 -25.22
N ARG A 25 -30.09 -25.35 -25.89
CA ARG A 25 -29.40 -24.91 -27.11
C ARG A 25 -30.34 -24.95 -28.32
N GLN A 26 -30.16 -24.02 -29.27
CA GLN A 26 -30.36 -24.18 -30.72
C GLN A 26 -29.69 -22.96 -31.39
N THR A 27 -28.50 -23.06 -31.98
CA THR A 27 -28.20 -23.33 -33.41
C THR A 27 -29.18 -22.70 -34.40
N THR A 28 -28.75 -21.64 -35.11
CA THR A 28 -28.73 -21.54 -36.58
C THR A 28 -28.35 -20.11 -37.04
N THR A 29 -27.33 -20.04 -37.89
CA THR A 29 -27.11 -19.03 -38.96
C THR A 29 -27.48 -19.72 -40.28
N PRO A 30 -27.88 -19.05 -41.39
CA PRO A 30 -27.06 -18.01 -42.02
C PRO A 30 -27.79 -16.87 -42.80
N VAL A 31 -27.03 -15.78 -43.01
CA VAL A 31 -26.88 -14.94 -44.23
C VAL A 31 -28.13 -14.35 -44.89
N PHE A 32 -28.19 -13.01 -44.99
CA PHE A 32 -28.40 -12.29 -46.26
C PHE A 32 -27.84 -10.86 -46.20
N CYS A 33 -27.11 -10.50 -47.26
CA CYS A 33 -26.54 -9.19 -47.55
C CYS A 33 -27.61 -8.15 -47.83
N PHE A 34 -27.34 -6.87 -47.54
CA PHE A 34 -27.53 -5.79 -48.52
C PHE A 34 -26.55 -4.64 -48.27
N ALA A 35 -25.92 -4.23 -49.35
CA ALA A 35 -24.92 -3.19 -49.45
C ALA A 35 -25.57 -1.82 -49.79
N SER A 36 -24.96 -0.74 -49.33
CA SER A 36 -24.78 0.51 -50.11
C SER A 36 -23.68 1.32 -49.41
N ALA A 37 -22.47 1.36 -49.98
CA ALA A 37 -22.02 2.36 -50.95
C ALA A 37 -21.68 3.71 -50.31
N LEU A 38 -20.39 4.03 -50.26
CA LEU A 38 -19.86 5.34 -50.66
C LEU A 38 -18.35 5.19 -50.87
N ALA A 39 -17.97 5.28 -52.14
CA ALA A 39 -16.62 5.21 -52.63
C ALA A 39 -16.13 6.62 -52.98
N THR A 40 -14.85 6.83 -52.69
CA THR A 40 -13.88 7.62 -53.45
C THR A 40 -13.91 9.15 -53.34
N LEU A 41 -12.90 9.69 -52.64
CA LEU A 41 -12.08 10.75 -53.18
C LEU A 41 -10.64 10.55 -52.69
N ALA A 42 -9.82 9.98 -53.58
CA ALA A 42 -8.38 9.89 -53.44
C ALA A 42 -7.76 11.14 -54.08
N MET A 43 -6.91 11.84 -53.33
CA MET A 43 -5.87 12.70 -53.90
C MET A 43 -4.52 12.26 -53.37
N GLN A 44 -3.59 12.15 -54.32
CA GLN A 44 -2.25 11.60 -54.21
C GLN A 44 -1.36 12.51 -53.36
N SER A 45 -0.58 11.91 -52.46
CA SER A 45 0.64 12.49 -51.90
C SER A 45 1.75 11.48 -52.11
N THR A 46 2.60 11.75 -53.10
CA THR A 46 3.85 11.04 -53.39
C THR A 46 4.81 11.17 -52.21
N ALA A 47 4.92 10.13 -51.39
CA ALA A 47 6.02 10.01 -50.44
C ALA A 47 7.24 9.41 -51.16
N THR A 48 8.23 10.25 -51.41
CA THR A 48 9.59 9.84 -51.81
C THR A 48 10.18 8.93 -50.74
N THR A 49 10.56 7.73 -51.15
CA THR A 49 11.39 6.78 -50.40
C THR A 49 12.78 7.38 -50.18
N THR A 50 12.99 8.05 -49.05
CA THR A 50 14.32 8.29 -48.52
C THR A 50 14.73 7.09 -47.68
N THR A 51 15.69 6.33 -48.17
CA THR A 51 16.48 5.36 -47.39
C THR A 51 16.93 6.00 -46.07
N PRO A 52 16.86 5.29 -44.91
CA PRO A 52 17.41 5.81 -43.67
C PRO A 52 18.91 6.04 -43.83
N PRO A 53 19.49 7.06 -43.19
CA PRO A 53 20.93 7.24 -43.20
C PRO A 53 21.56 5.99 -42.58
N THR A 54 22.60 5.49 -43.24
CA THR A 54 23.51 4.46 -42.73
C THR A 54 24.01 4.88 -41.35
N SER A 55 23.37 4.37 -40.30
CA SER A 55 23.76 4.62 -38.92
C SER A 55 24.98 3.78 -38.61
N THR A 56 26.03 4.44 -38.13
CA THR A 56 27.12 3.91 -37.33
C THR A 56 26.63 2.77 -36.42
N PRO A 57 27.38 1.66 -36.23
CA PRO A 57 26.92 0.55 -35.40
C PRO A 57 26.56 1.08 -34.00
N LEU A 58 25.33 0.86 -33.55
CA LEU A 58 24.90 1.17 -32.18
C LEU A 58 25.82 0.42 -31.22
N HIS A 59 26.65 1.15 -30.46
CA HIS A 59 27.53 0.53 -29.47
C HIS A 59 26.67 -0.18 -28.40
N ALA A 60 26.97 -1.47 -28.17
CA ALA A 60 26.41 -2.33 -27.12
C ALA A 60 26.18 -1.64 -25.76
N THR A 61 27.06 -0.71 -25.42
CA THR A 61 27.12 0.05 -24.18
C THR A 61 25.87 0.88 -23.87
N ASP A 62 25.10 1.23 -24.89
CA ASP A 62 23.93 2.09 -24.77
C ASP A 62 22.60 1.34 -24.85
N LEU A 63 22.60 0.02 -25.09
CA LEU A 63 21.36 -0.73 -25.31
C LEU A 63 20.75 -1.31 -24.03
N VAL A 64 21.48 -1.33 -22.91
CA VAL A 64 21.10 -2.08 -21.72
C VAL A 64 21.30 -1.30 -20.41
N ALA A 65 20.29 -1.33 -19.54
CA ALA A 65 20.38 -0.92 -18.14
C ALA A 65 19.84 -2.01 -17.20
N PHE A 66 20.31 -2.02 -15.94
CA PHE A 66 19.86 -3.00 -14.94
C PHE A 66 18.89 -2.35 -13.94
N GLY A 67 17.64 -2.83 -13.94
CA GLY A 67 16.57 -2.38 -13.06
C GLY A 67 16.58 -3.08 -11.71
N THR A 68 16.52 -2.32 -10.62
CA THR A 68 16.50 -2.84 -9.24
C THR A 68 15.09 -3.14 -8.71
N TYR A 69 14.06 -2.98 -9.55
CA TYR A 69 12.66 -3.19 -9.18
C TYR A 69 12.34 -4.67 -8.96
N ARG A 70 11.37 -4.98 -8.08
CA ARG A 70 10.88 -6.36 -7.81
C ARG A 70 11.93 -7.36 -7.28
N LEU A 71 13.17 -6.95 -7.02
CA LEU A 71 14.18 -7.77 -6.34
C LEU A 71 14.02 -7.65 -4.82
N LYS A 72 14.01 -8.78 -4.11
CA LYS A 72 13.95 -8.80 -2.64
C LYS A 72 15.28 -8.31 -2.05
N ALA A 73 15.24 -7.68 -0.87
CA ALA A 73 16.42 -7.09 -0.24
C ALA A 73 17.54 -8.10 0.03
N GLU A 74 17.20 -9.38 0.21
CA GLU A 74 18.11 -10.48 0.52
C GLU A 74 18.95 -10.92 -0.69
N VAL A 75 18.49 -10.67 -1.91
CA VAL A 75 19.17 -11.08 -3.16
C VAL A 75 19.69 -9.91 -4.00
N LEU A 76 19.28 -8.68 -3.65
CA LEU A 76 19.59 -7.48 -4.44
C LEU A 76 21.09 -7.19 -4.56
N ASP A 77 21.87 -7.37 -3.49
CA ASP A 77 23.32 -7.11 -3.52
C ASP A 77 24.06 -8.09 -4.45
N ILE A 78 23.66 -9.37 -4.41
CA ILE A 78 24.18 -10.42 -5.28
C ILE A 78 23.80 -10.14 -6.73
N ALA A 79 22.53 -9.83 -7.00
CA ALA A 79 22.03 -9.51 -8.33
C ALA A 79 22.71 -8.27 -8.93
N LEU A 80 22.94 -7.22 -8.13
CA LEU A 80 23.69 -6.02 -8.55
C LEU A 80 25.14 -6.36 -8.90
N GLY A 81 25.83 -7.13 -8.06
CA GLY A 81 27.21 -7.54 -8.31
C GLY A 81 27.36 -8.37 -9.60
N MET A 82 26.43 -9.31 -9.80
CA MET A 82 26.35 -10.12 -11.02
C MET A 82 26.10 -9.26 -12.26
N ALA A 83 25.10 -8.38 -12.22
CA ALA A 83 24.75 -7.47 -13.31
C ALA A 83 25.93 -6.60 -13.71
N ILE A 84 26.58 -5.95 -12.74
CA ILE A 84 27.72 -5.06 -13.00
C ILE A 84 28.88 -5.85 -13.60
N HIS A 85 29.20 -7.03 -13.05
CA HIS A 85 30.29 -7.87 -13.54
C HIS A 85 30.04 -8.33 -14.98
N ALA A 86 28.84 -8.84 -15.28
CA ALA A 86 28.47 -9.30 -16.61
C ALA A 86 28.47 -8.14 -17.61
N MET A 87 27.84 -7.01 -17.29
CA MET A 87 27.84 -5.82 -18.16
C MET A 87 29.27 -5.37 -18.49
N THR A 88 30.16 -5.34 -17.49
CA THR A 88 31.56 -4.93 -17.67
C THR A 88 32.34 -5.92 -18.55
N HIS A 89 32.15 -7.24 -18.36
CA HIS A 89 32.79 -8.27 -19.19
C HIS A 89 32.33 -8.21 -20.65
N HIS A 90 31.10 -7.79 -20.89
CA HIS A 90 30.53 -7.60 -22.23
C HIS A 90 30.86 -6.21 -22.83
N GLY A 91 31.87 -5.51 -22.29
CA GLY A 91 32.38 -4.25 -22.84
C GLY A 91 31.58 -3.00 -22.45
N ILE A 92 30.62 -3.10 -21.54
CA ILE A 92 29.88 -1.93 -21.03
C ILE A 92 30.73 -1.24 -19.97
N ALA A 93 31.52 -0.25 -20.38
CA ALA A 93 32.48 0.46 -19.53
C ALA A 93 31.83 1.20 -18.33
N GLN A 94 30.58 1.67 -18.49
CA GLN A 94 29.85 2.37 -17.44
C GLN A 94 28.41 1.83 -17.27
N PRO A 95 28.23 0.71 -16.57
CA PRO A 95 26.92 0.10 -16.35
C PRO A 95 25.93 1.06 -15.70
N LEU A 96 24.70 1.14 -16.22
CA LEU A 96 23.63 1.98 -15.68
C LEU A 96 22.71 1.15 -14.78
N ILE A 97 22.70 1.50 -13.49
CA ILE A 97 21.80 0.93 -12.48
C ILE A 97 20.57 1.82 -12.36
N ASP A 98 19.41 1.28 -12.74
CA ASP A 98 18.12 1.96 -12.76
C ASP A 98 17.32 1.61 -11.47
N THR A 99 17.01 2.63 -10.68
CA THR A 99 16.29 2.53 -9.40
C THR A 99 15.17 3.57 -9.29
N ALA A 100 14.47 3.59 -8.17
CA ALA A 100 13.48 4.59 -7.81
C ALA A 100 13.43 4.77 -6.29
N ILE A 101 13.10 5.99 -5.84
CA ILE A 101 12.91 6.30 -4.41
C ILE A 101 11.90 5.36 -3.75
N THR A 102 10.87 4.95 -4.50
CA THR A 102 9.80 4.06 -4.03
C THR A 102 10.24 2.63 -3.74
N TYR A 103 11.42 2.20 -4.19
CA TYR A 103 11.89 0.83 -4.00
C TYR A 103 12.55 0.61 -2.64
N ASN A 104 12.84 1.67 -1.89
CA ASN A 104 13.45 1.61 -0.56
C ASN A 104 14.73 0.74 -0.51
N ASN A 105 15.53 0.80 -1.58
CA ASN A 105 16.71 -0.03 -1.78
C ASN A 105 18.01 0.79 -1.90
N SER A 106 17.96 2.09 -1.54
CA SER A 106 19.07 3.03 -1.72
C SER A 106 20.35 2.57 -1.02
N SER A 107 20.26 1.89 0.13
CA SER A 107 21.43 1.36 0.85
C SER A 107 22.24 0.36 0.02
N ALA A 108 21.57 -0.56 -0.69
CA ALA A 108 22.22 -1.53 -1.55
C ALA A 108 22.85 -0.87 -2.78
N VAL A 109 22.15 0.08 -3.41
CA VAL A 109 22.70 0.84 -4.54
C VAL A 109 23.91 1.68 -4.12
N ILE A 110 23.84 2.34 -2.95
CA ILE A 110 24.99 3.09 -2.40
C ILE A 110 26.18 2.16 -2.16
N ALA A 111 25.96 0.97 -1.58
CA ALA A 111 27.02 -0.01 -1.39
C ALA A 111 27.65 -0.45 -2.74
N ALA A 112 26.82 -0.71 -3.75
CA ALA A 112 27.29 -1.04 -5.09
C ALA A 112 28.13 0.08 -5.69
N THR A 113 27.73 1.35 -5.54
CA THR A 113 28.54 2.47 -6.04
C THR A 113 29.91 2.51 -5.37
N ARG A 114 30.02 2.24 -4.06
CA ARG A 114 31.32 2.19 -3.36
C ARG A 114 32.21 1.06 -3.88
N LYS A 115 31.62 -0.09 -4.21
CA LYS A 115 32.32 -1.29 -4.67
C LYS A 115 32.74 -1.22 -6.14
N TYR A 116 31.95 -0.59 -6.99
CA TYR A 116 32.16 -0.54 -8.44
C TYR A 116 32.28 0.92 -8.91
N PRO A 117 33.51 1.43 -9.12
CA PRO A 117 33.74 2.86 -9.28
C PRO A 117 33.12 3.45 -10.56
N ASN A 118 32.96 2.65 -11.60
CA ASN A 118 32.57 3.09 -12.95
C ASN A 118 31.07 3.00 -13.23
N ILE A 119 30.22 2.72 -12.24
CA ILE A 119 28.77 2.61 -12.48
C ILE A 119 28.07 3.98 -12.47
N ARG A 120 27.02 4.08 -13.29
CA ARG A 120 26.09 5.21 -13.33
C ARG A 120 24.79 4.82 -12.63
N VAL A 121 24.14 5.80 -12.00
CA VAL A 121 22.85 5.61 -11.32
C VAL A 121 21.77 6.44 -12.01
N GLY A 122 20.69 5.77 -12.39
CA GLY A 122 19.44 6.41 -12.80
C GLY A 122 18.38 6.22 -11.71
N THR A 123 17.72 7.30 -11.30
CA THR A 123 16.66 7.25 -10.29
C THR A 123 15.35 7.83 -10.81
N LYS A 124 14.27 7.62 -10.06
CA LYS A 124 12.94 8.14 -10.36
C LYS A 124 12.33 8.82 -9.15
N VAL A 125 11.78 10.01 -9.40
CA VAL A 125 11.09 10.84 -8.41
C VAL A 125 9.58 10.79 -8.68
N HIS A 126 8.76 10.77 -7.62
CA HIS A 126 7.34 10.39 -7.71
C HIS A 126 6.35 11.39 -7.08
N ARG A 127 6.85 12.45 -6.43
CA ARG A 127 6.04 13.46 -5.72
C ARG A 127 6.42 14.86 -6.17
N ALA A 128 5.43 15.61 -6.68
CA ALA A 128 5.62 17.01 -7.07
C ALA A 128 6.01 17.88 -5.85
N ALA A 129 5.33 17.69 -4.71
CA ALA A 129 5.54 18.51 -3.51
C ALA A 129 6.95 18.39 -2.88
N THR A 130 7.66 17.28 -3.10
CA THR A 130 9.00 17.05 -2.55
C THR A 130 10.07 16.97 -3.63
N LEU A 131 9.74 17.31 -4.87
CA LEU A 131 10.57 17.00 -6.03
C LEU A 131 11.99 17.58 -5.93
N VAL A 132 12.11 18.87 -5.61
CA VAL A 132 13.40 19.57 -5.47
C VAL A 132 14.24 18.94 -4.35
N ALA A 133 13.61 18.67 -3.20
CA ALA A 133 14.27 18.04 -2.06
C ALA A 133 14.71 16.59 -2.38
N ASP A 134 13.87 15.84 -3.11
CA ASP A 134 14.16 14.49 -3.55
C ASP A 134 15.36 14.48 -4.53
N ILE A 135 15.41 15.39 -5.51
CA ILE A 135 16.55 15.52 -6.45
C ILE A 135 17.84 15.84 -5.69
N ALA A 136 17.81 16.82 -4.78
CA ALA A 136 18.97 17.20 -3.97
C ALA A 136 19.45 16.03 -3.09
N ALA A 137 18.52 15.28 -2.49
CA ALA A 137 18.84 14.11 -1.69
C ALA A 137 19.47 12.99 -2.52
N GLU A 138 18.98 12.75 -3.75
CA GLU A 138 19.58 11.75 -4.65
C GLU A 138 20.98 12.19 -5.11
N LYS A 139 21.21 13.48 -5.40
CA LYS A 139 22.56 14.00 -5.70
C LYS A 139 23.50 13.82 -4.51
N ALA A 140 23.04 14.09 -3.28
CA ALA A 140 23.83 13.86 -2.08
C ALA A 140 24.18 12.38 -1.87
N LYS A 141 23.27 11.45 -2.23
CA LYS A 141 23.50 10.00 -2.10
C LYS A 141 24.52 9.47 -3.11
N TYR A 142 24.42 9.88 -4.37
CA TYR A 142 25.14 9.26 -5.48
C TYR A 142 26.28 10.12 -6.04
N GLY A 143 26.36 11.39 -5.66
CA GLY A 143 27.39 12.32 -6.11
C GLY A 143 27.40 12.44 -7.65
N ASP A 144 28.58 12.32 -8.24
CA ASP A 144 28.76 12.42 -9.70
C ASP A 144 28.33 11.16 -10.45
N ARG A 145 27.97 10.09 -9.72
CA ARG A 145 27.38 8.89 -10.33
C ARG A 145 25.91 9.05 -10.65
N LEU A 146 25.23 10.09 -10.14
CA LEU A 146 23.85 10.39 -10.52
C LEU A 146 23.80 10.83 -11.99
N HIS A 147 23.49 9.89 -12.87
CA HIS A 147 23.52 10.10 -14.30
C HIS A 147 22.17 10.58 -14.84
N ARG A 148 21.06 10.05 -14.32
CA ARG A 148 19.73 10.46 -14.79
C ARG A 148 18.67 10.49 -13.70
N VAL A 149 17.70 11.40 -13.87
CA VAL A 149 16.48 11.47 -13.06
C VAL A 149 15.27 11.47 -13.99
N LEU A 150 14.32 10.57 -13.75
CA LEU A 150 13.05 10.52 -14.48
C LEU A 150 11.87 10.85 -13.57
N LEU A 151 10.84 11.50 -14.10
CA LEU A 151 9.54 11.52 -13.43
C LEU A 151 8.92 10.13 -13.51
N HIS A 152 8.58 9.52 -12.37
CA HIS A 152 8.14 8.12 -12.30
C HIS A 152 6.73 7.88 -12.90
N LYS A 153 5.94 8.95 -13.01
CA LYS A 153 4.58 8.97 -13.55
C LYS A 153 4.31 10.32 -14.17
N TYR A 154 3.18 10.45 -14.86
CA TYR A 154 2.67 11.75 -15.30
C TYR A 154 2.56 12.73 -14.11
N MET A 155 3.10 13.92 -14.30
CA MET A 155 3.04 15.03 -13.35
C MET A 155 2.82 16.33 -14.13
N PRO A 156 2.35 17.40 -13.47
CA PRO A 156 2.24 18.72 -14.10
C PRO A 156 3.57 19.20 -14.70
N VAL A 157 3.50 20.04 -15.73
CA VAL A 157 4.68 20.49 -16.49
C VAL A 157 5.70 21.19 -15.59
N GLU A 158 5.25 21.87 -14.54
CA GLU A 158 6.07 22.54 -13.52
C GLU A 158 7.02 21.55 -12.85
N SER A 159 6.56 20.32 -12.61
CA SER A 159 7.42 19.25 -12.07
C SER A 159 8.51 18.84 -13.07
N TYR A 160 8.23 18.88 -14.37
CA TYR A 160 9.25 18.61 -15.37
C TYR A 160 10.24 19.77 -15.50
N LEU A 161 9.78 21.02 -15.36
CA LEU A 161 10.64 22.21 -15.37
C LEU A 161 11.65 22.22 -14.21
N GLU A 162 11.32 21.65 -13.06
CA GLU A 162 12.31 21.45 -11.99
C GLU A 162 13.43 20.46 -12.38
N LEU A 163 13.16 19.47 -13.23
CA LEU A 163 14.23 18.64 -13.83
C LEU A 163 15.06 19.44 -14.82
N VAL A 164 14.42 20.29 -15.64
CA VAL A 164 15.12 21.20 -16.57
C VAL A 164 16.07 22.12 -15.80
N LYS A 165 15.61 22.70 -14.69
CA LYS A 165 16.42 23.51 -13.79
C LYS A 165 17.57 22.71 -13.18
N ALA A 166 17.30 21.52 -12.64
CA ALA A 166 18.36 20.67 -12.10
C ALA A 166 19.44 20.30 -13.15
N LYS A 167 19.05 20.18 -14.43
CA LYS A 167 19.99 19.99 -15.54
C LYS A 167 20.79 21.26 -15.84
N ALA A 168 20.13 22.42 -15.87
CA ALA A 168 20.79 23.71 -16.08
C ALA A 168 21.82 24.02 -14.97
N ASP A 169 21.48 23.67 -13.73
CA ASP A 169 22.34 23.83 -12.55
C ASP A 169 23.47 22.77 -12.48
N GLY A 170 23.56 21.85 -13.45
CA GLY A 170 24.58 20.80 -13.49
C GLY A 170 24.42 19.70 -12.43
N ILE A 171 23.25 19.61 -11.78
CA ILE A 171 22.97 18.60 -10.75
C ILE A 171 22.88 17.20 -11.38
N VAL A 172 22.21 17.10 -12.54
CA VAL A 172 22.03 15.84 -13.28
C VAL A 172 22.20 16.06 -14.78
N PRO A 173 22.97 15.22 -15.50
CA PRO A 173 23.21 15.44 -16.92
C PRO A 173 22.06 14.99 -17.83
N VAL A 174 21.25 14.01 -17.40
CA VAL A 174 20.15 13.43 -18.20
C VAL A 174 18.82 13.50 -17.45
N ILE A 175 17.80 14.01 -18.13
CA ILE A 175 16.43 14.12 -17.60
C ILE A 175 15.45 13.41 -18.51
N GLY A 176 14.35 12.93 -17.95
CA GLY A 176 13.36 12.22 -18.73
C GLY A 176 12.09 11.89 -17.96
N VAL A 177 11.28 11.02 -18.55
CA VAL A 177 9.99 10.63 -18.00
C VAL A 177 9.81 9.12 -18.08
N SER A 178 8.94 8.60 -17.22
CA SER A 178 8.57 7.20 -17.20
C SER A 178 7.06 7.04 -17.08
N ASN A 179 6.51 6.02 -17.75
CA ASN A 179 5.08 5.70 -17.76
C ASN A 179 4.20 6.83 -18.35
N TYR A 180 4.68 7.49 -19.40
CA TYR A 180 3.89 8.50 -20.14
C TYR A 180 3.18 7.84 -21.31
N SER A 181 1.90 8.17 -21.52
CA SER A 181 1.21 7.86 -22.78
C SER A 181 1.71 8.75 -23.92
N ALA A 182 1.39 8.38 -25.17
CA ALA A 182 1.77 9.18 -26.35
C ALA A 182 1.20 10.61 -26.27
N ALA A 183 -0.07 10.76 -25.90
CA ALA A 183 -0.71 12.06 -25.75
C ALA A 183 -0.05 12.93 -24.65
N GLN A 184 0.30 12.33 -23.51
CA GLN A 184 0.99 13.04 -22.43
C GLN A 184 2.41 13.47 -22.84
N LEU A 185 3.12 12.63 -23.58
CA LEU A 185 4.44 12.95 -24.09
C LEU A 185 4.38 14.06 -25.14
N GLU A 186 3.44 14.00 -26.08
CA GLU A 186 3.22 15.06 -27.08
C GLU A 186 2.85 16.38 -26.42
N ALA A 187 1.94 16.37 -25.43
CA ALA A 187 1.58 17.57 -24.68
C ALA A 187 2.79 18.19 -23.99
N LEU A 188 3.63 17.39 -23.32
CA LEU A 188 4.87 17.89 -22.70
C LEU A 188 5.81 18.50 -23.74
N LEU A 189 6.05 17.82 -24.85
CA LEU A 189 6.95 18.28 -25.91
C LEU A 189 6.44 19.56 -26.58
N ALA A 190 5.12 19.68 -26.80
CA ALA A 190 4.50 20.89 -27.33
C ALA A 190 4.70 22.08 -26.38
N THR A 191 4.39 21.91 -25.09
CA THR A 191 4.58 22.95 -24.08
C THR A 191 6.04 23.40 -23.99
N LEU A 192 7.00 22.47 -24.05
CA LEU A 192 8.43 22.82 -24.05
C LEU A 192 8.86 23.61 -25.30
N LYS A 193 8.30 23.30 -26.48
CA LYS A 193 8.55 24.09 -27.70
C LYS A 193 7.99 25.51 -27.58
N GLU A 194 6.79 25.66 -27.03
CA GLU A 194 6.17 26.97 -26.80
C GLU A 194 6.98 27.81 -25.81
N LEU A 195 7.46 27.20 -24.72
CA LEU A 195 8.32 27.87 -23.74
C LEU A 195 9.66 28.29 -24.34
N ALA A 196 10.24 27.47 -25.22
CA ALA A 196 11.50 27.80 -25.90
C ALA A 196 11.39 29.00 -26.86
N ALA A 197 10.17 29.34 -27.33
CA ALA A 197 9.94 30.45 -28.23
C ALA A 197 9.77 31.81 -27.52
N LYS A 198 9.69 31.84 -26.19
CA LYS A 198 9.52 33.06 -25.39
C LYS A 198 10.88 33.68 -25.06
N GLU A 199 10.97 35.02 -25.10
CA GLU A 199 12.20 35.76 -24.76
C GLU A 199 12.62 35.56 -23.28
N ASP A 200 11.66 35.46 -22.37
CA ASP A 200 11.87 35.09 -20.96
C ASP A 200 11.51 33.60 -20.75
N SER A 201 12.35 32.73 -21.31
CA SER A 201 12.10 31.29 -21.34
C SER A 201 12.27 30.63 -19.96
N ALA A 202 11.24 29.92 -19.51
CA ALA A 202 11.25 29.09 -18.30
C ALA A 202 12.20 27.86 -18.39
N LEU A 203 12.98 27.73 -19.47
CA LEU A 203 13.93 26.63 -19.68
C LEU A 203 15.32 26.91 -19.07
N CYS A 204 15.47 27.94 -18.24
CA CYS A 204 16.69 28.25 -17.50
C CYS A 204 17.94 28.39 -18.40
N GLY A 205 17.78 29.02 -19.57
CA GLY A 205 18.85 29.20 -20.55
C GLY A 205 19.17 27.96 -21.42
N LEU A 206 18.45 26.85 -21.24
CA LEU A 206 18.56 25.68 -22.10
C LEU A 206 17.72 25.83 -23.38
N SER A 207 18.28 25.38 -24.50
CA SER A 207 17.52 25.21 -25.74
C SER A 207 16.44 24.12 -25.60
N TYR A 208 15.43 24.12 -26.49
CA TYR A 208 14.44 23.04 -26.55
C TYR A 208 15.09 21.64 -26.61
N GLU A 209 16.15 21.50 -27.40
CA GLU A 209 16.88 20.23 -27.56
C GLU A 209 17.57 19.78 -26.26
N GLN A 210 18.01 20.73 -25.42
CA GLN A 210 18.60 20.44 -24.12
C GLN A 210 17.53 20.18 -23.04
N ALA A 211 16.37 20.83 -23.14
CA ALA A 211 15.30 20.77 -22.15
C ALA A 211 14.33 19.59 -22.37
N LYS A 212 14.16 19.09 -23.59
CA LYS A 212 13.25 17.96 -23.87
C LYS A 212 13.70 16.68 -23.15
N PRO A 213 12.78 15.73 -22.87
CA PRO A 213 13.13 14.43 -22.34
C PRO A 213 14.20 13.76 -23.21
N ALA A 214 15.34 13.45 -22.62
CA ALA A 214 16.37 12.67 -23.30
C ALA A 214 15.96 11.18 -23.36
N VAL A 215 15.22 10.72 -22.35
CA VAL A 215 14.76 9.33 -22.21
C VAL A 215 13.28 9.28 -21.83
N VAL A 216 12.53 8.39 -22.49
CA VAL A 216 11.18 7.97 -22.09
C VAL A 216 11.23 6.48 -21.78
N GLN A 217 10.99 6.12 -20.51
CA GLN A 217 11.04 4.73 -20.07
C GLN A 217 9.64 4.17 -19.81
N ASN A 218 9.19 3.23 -20.62
CA ASN A 218 7.85 2.64 -20.53
C ASN A 218 7.86 1.12 -20.55
N GLU A 219 6.81 0.52 -20.00
CA GLU A 219 6.52 -0.89 -20.24
C GLU A 219 6.30 -1.08 -21.74
N PHE A 220 6.90 -2.13 -22.30
CA PHE A 220 6.79 -2.39 -23.73
C PHE A 220 6.89 -3.88 -23.99
N HIS A 221 5.86 -4.49 -24.54
CA HIS A 221 5.87 -5.92 -24.88
C HIS A 221 4.92 -6.16 -26.07
N PRO A 222 4.97 -7.33 -26.75
CA PRO A 222 4.17 -7.60 -27.96
C PRO A 222 2.66 -7.38 -27.81
N PHE A 223 2.12 -7.55 -26.60
CA PHE A 223 0.70 -7.37 -26.27
C PHE A 223 0.29 -5.92 -25.96
N LEU A 224 1.24 -5.00 -25.75
CA LEU A 224 0.95 -3.61 -25.42
C LEU A 224 0.85 -2.79 -26.72
N ARG A 225 -0.34 -2.27 -27.01
CA ARG A 225 -0.54 -1.33 -28.11
C ARG A 225 -0.19 0.08 -27.65
N THR A 226 1.04 0.51 -27.90
CA THR A 226 1.50 1.86 -27.61
C THR A 226 2.18 2.49 -28.83
N THR A 227 1.92 3.77 -29.04
CA THR A 227 2.55 4.59 -30.09
C THR A 227 3.69 5.45 -29.53
N VAL A 228 3.99 5.35 -28.23
CA VAL A 228 5.07 6.12 -27.58
C VAL A 228 6.43 5.98 -28.29
N PRO A 229 6.88 4.79 -28.74
CA PRO A 229 8.12 4.68 -29.52
C PRO A 229 8.12 5.53 -30.80
N ALA A 230 6.98 5.63 -31.49
CA ALA A 230 6.86 6.43 -32.71
C ALA A 230 6.95 7.93 -32.39
N VAL A 231 6.31 8.39 -31.30
CA VAL A 231 6.45 9.78 -30.81
C VAL A 231 7.90 10.07 -30.43
N CYS A 232 8.55 9.14 -29.72
CA CYS A 232 9.96 9.27 -29.37
C CYS A 232 10.85 9.42 -30.61
N ALA A 233 10.67 8.56 -31.62
CA ALA A 233 11.41 8.62 -32.87
C ALA A 233 11.17 9.94 -33.62
N ALA A 234 9.92 10.40 -33.71
CA ALA A 234 9.56 11.65 -34.38
C ALA A 234 10.17 12.90 -33.73
N HIS A 235 10.48 12.84 -32.43
CA HIS A 235 11.02 13.96 -31.67
C HIS A 235 12.50 13.80 -31.28
N GLY A 236 13.18 12.74 -31.75
CA GLY A 236 14.57 12.46 -31.40
C GLY A 236 14.77 12.19 -29.90
N VAL A 237 13.78 11.58 -29.24
CA VAL A 237 13.82 11.17 -27.83
C VAL A 237 14.15 9.68 -27.77
N ARG A 238 15.01 9.26 -26.85
CA ARG A 238 15.34 7.84 -26.68
C ARG A 238 14.23 7.11 -25.95
N PHE A 239 13.67 6.08 -26.57
CA PHE A 239 12.72 5.18 -25.92
C PHE A 239 13.47 4.04 -25.21
N GLU A 240 13.18 3.83 -23.94
CA GLU A 240 13.67 2.70 -23.15
C GLU A 240 12.52 1.78 -22.74
N ALA A 241 12.61 0.54 -23.20
CA ALA A 241 11.63 -0.48 -22.90
C ALA A 241 11.96 -1.14 -21.55
N HIS A 242 11.01 -1.18 -20.62
CA HIS A 242 11.11 -2.04 -19.44
C HIS A 242 10.10 -3.20 -19.52
N SER A 243 10.42 -4.34 -18.90
CA SER A 243 9.54 -5.52 -18.81
C SER A 243 9.17 -6.22 -20.12
N VAL A 244 10.05 -6.23 -21.12
CA VAL A 244 9.68 -6.69 -22.47
C VAL A 244 9.32 -8.18 -22.53
N PHE A 245 9.84 -9.02 -21.61
CA PHE A 245 9.70 -10.50 -21.67
C PHE A 245 9.54 -11.20 -20.31
N SER A 246 9.54 -10.50 -19.18
CA SER A 246 9.88 -11.14 -17.90
C SER A 246 8.73 -11.76 -17.08
N PHE A 247 7.44 -11.64 -17.45
CA PHE A 247 6.33 -12.05 -16.54
C PHE A 247 4.97 -12.43 -17.15
N ILE A 248 4.89 -12.96 -18.38
CA ILE A 248 3.58 -13.25 -19.01
C ILE A 248 3.50 -14.73 -19.42
N ASP A 249 2.71 -15.51 -18.69
CA ASP A 249 2.49 -16.95 -18.90
C ASP A 249 1.78 -17.31 -20.22
N GLU A 250 1.28 -16.30 -20.93
CA GLU A 250 0.45 -16.42 -22.14
C GLU A 250 1.26 -16.40 -23.45
N TRP A 251 2.59 -16.40 -23.36
CA TRP A 251 3.47 -16.36 -24.53
C TRP A 251 3.56 -17.70 -25.26
N PRO A 252 3.80 -17.74 -26.58
CA PRO A 252 4.15 -18.97 -27.28
C PRO A 252 5.33 -19.65 -26.60
N ILE A 253 5.29 -20.98 -26.42
CA ILE A 253 6.34 -21.77 -25.76
C ILE A 253 7.73 -21.46 -26.37
N ALA A 254 7.79 -21.29 -27.69
CA ALA A 254 9.01 -20.94 -28.43
C ALA A 254 9.67 -19.61 -27.98
N MET A 255 8.90 -18.64 -27.48
CA MET A 255 9.47 -17.38 -26.98
C MET A 255 9.90 -17.44 -25.51
N ARG A 256 9.38 -18.41 -24.76
CA ARG A 256 9.73 -18.66 -23.36
C ARG A 256 10.88 -19.65 -23.19
N ASP A 257 11.24 -20.34 -24.27
CA ASP A 257 12.36 -21.28 -24.28
C ASP A 257 13.67 -20.50 -24.03
N PRO A 258 14.31 -20.71 -22.86
CA PRO A 258 15.57 -20.05 -22.51
C PRO A 258 16.75 -20.61 -23.32
N ASP A 259 16.58 -21.77 -23.97
CA ASP A 259 17.60 -22.46 -24.76
C ASP A 259 17.44 -22.23 -26.27
N ALA A 260 16.36 -21.57 -26.70
CA ALA A 260 16.11 -21.25 -28.10
C ALA A 260 17.04 -20.12 -28.60
N THR A 261 17.57 -20.26 -29.83
CA THR A 261 18.38 -19.25 -30.51
C THR A 261 17.53 -18.51 -31.56
N PRO A 262 17.44 -17.16 -31.53
CA PRO A 262 18.13 -16.23 -30.62
C PRO A 262 17.53 -16.20 -29.21
N SER A 263 18.32 -15.90 -28.17
CA SER A 263 17.93 -15.93 -26.75
C SER A 263 16.73 -15.04 -26.42
N ILE A 264 16.11 -15.22 -25.25
CA ILE A 264 14.98 -14.37 -24.81
C ILE A 264 15.35 -12.88 -24.73
N GLY A 265 16.56 -12.56 -24.27
CA GLY A 265 17.10 -11.20 -24.22
C GLY A 265 17.40 -10.62 -25.59
N GLN A 266 17.96 -11.42 -26.51
CA GLN A 266 18.18 -11.01 -27.89
C GLN A 266 16.86 -10.71 -28.60
N ARG A 267 15.84 -11.57 -28.43
CA ARG A 267 14.49 -11.33 -28.94
C ARG A 267 13.89 -10.05 -28.34
N ALA A 268 14.21 -9.72 -27.08
CA ALA A 268 13.77 -8.51 -26.41
C ALA A 268 14.34 -7.23 -26.97
N ILE A 269 15.66 -7.20 -27.12
CA ILE A 269 16.38 -6.07 -27.70
C ILE A 269 15.94 -5.89 -29.16
N ALA A 270 15.85 -6.98 -29.92
CA ALA A 270 15.41 -6.95 -31.31
C ALA A 270 13.99 -6.41 -31.47
N PHE A 271 13.05 -6.90 -30.66
CA PHE A 271 11.67 -6.44 -30.68
C PHE A 271 11.57 -4.95 -30.33
N ALA A 272 12.33 -4.49 -29.34
CA ALA A 272 12.40 -3.07 -28.98
C ALA A 272 12.98 -2.23 -30.13
N LEU A 273 14.14 -2.60 -30.68
CA LEU A 273 14.81 -1.89 -31.76
C LEU A 273 13.95 -1.79 -33.04
N GLN A 274 13.35 -2.89 -33.47
CA GLN A 274 12.48 -2.92 -34.67
C GLN A 274 11.26 -2.00 -34.58
N ARG A 275 10.79 -1.70 -33.37
CA ARG A 275 9.60 -0.88 -33.12
C ARG A 275 9.94 0.58 -32.80
N GLY A 276 11.18 1.01 -33.04
CA GLY A 276 11.65 2.36 -32.77
C GLY A 276 12.11 2.58 -31.32
N GLY A 277 12.36 1.52 -30.57
CA GLY A 277 12.99 1.56 -29.25
C GLY A 277 14.52 1.68 -29.32
N GLY A 278 15.14 2.28 -28.30
CA GLY A 278 16.59 2.54 -28.26
C GLY A 278 17.36 1.77 -27.18
N ALA A 279 16.70 1.26 -26.14
CA ALA A 279 17.35 0.46 -25.09
C ALA A 279 16.35 -0.40 -24.31
N VAL A 280 16.83 -1.42 -23.60
CA VAL A 280 16.03 -2.29 -22.71
C VAL A 280 16.56 -2.21 -21.28
N VAL A 281 15.64 -2.14 -20.32
CA VAL A 281 15.93 -2.25 -18.89
C VAL A 281 15.51 -3.63 -18.41
N PHE A 282 16.51 -4.47 -18.10
CA PHE A 282 16.28 -5.83 -17.61
C PHE A 282 16.37 -5.91 -16.09
N ASN A 283 15.74 -6.95 -15.56
CA ASN A 283 15.72 -7.28 -14.14
C ASN A 283 15.75 -8.80 -14.08
N THR A 284 16.82 -9.36 -13.49
CA THR A 284 16.93 -10.79 -13.22
C THR A 284 17.91 -11.03 -12.08
N ALA A 285 17.65 -12.07 -11.28
CA ALA A 285 18.61 -12.62 -10.33
C ALA A 285 19.33 -13.87 -10.89
N ASN A 286 18.97 -14.32 -12.10
CA ASN A 286 19.57 -15.47 -12.77
C ASN A 286 20.74 -15.03 -13.66
N TYR A 287 21.94 -15.56 -13.37
CA TYR A 287 23.17 -15.22 -14.11
C TYR A 287 23.13 -15.65 -15.57
N ALA A 288 22.59 -16.84 -15.87
CA ALA A 288 22.53 -17.35 -17.23
C ALA A 288 21.60 -16.47 -18.08
N HIS A 289 20.46 -16.05 -17.53
CA HIS A 289 19.57 -15.10 -18.20
C HIS A 289 20.26 -13.75 -18.43
N LEU A 290 21.01 -13.27 -17.43
CA LEU A 290 21.77 -12.03 -17.55
C LEU A 290 22.85 -12.09 -18.65
N LEU A 291 23.58 -13.21 -18.78
CA LEU A 291 24.52 -13.41 -19.88
C LEU A 291 23.81 -13.48 -21.23
N GLN A 292 22.68 -14.20 -21.31
CA GLN A 292 21.85 -14.28 -22.51
C GLN A 292 21.25 -12.92 -22.92
N ASP A 293 20.96 -12.04 -21.95
CA ASP A 293 20.49 -10.66 -22.16
C ASP A 293 21.63 -9.74 -22.68
N LEU A 294 22.89 -10.08 -22.39
CA LEU A 294 24.09 -9.32 -22.76
C LEU A 294 24.83 -9.88 -23.98
N ASP A 295 24.56 -11.11 -24.39
CA ASP A 295 25.04 -11.70 -25.64
C ASP A 295 24.36 -11.01 -26.82
N LEU A 296 25.01 -9.96 -27.34
CA LEU A 296 24.53 -9.22 -28.50
C LEU A 296 24.93 -9.95 -29.78
N VAL A 297 24.08 -10.87 -30.26
CA VAL A 297 24.24 -11.45 -31.59
C VAL A 297 23.62 -10.49 -32.61
N THR A 298 24.37 -10.17 -33.67
CA THR A 298 23.81 -9.51 -34.86
C THR A 298 22.76 -10.44 -35.47
N LEU A 299 21.48 -10.16 -35.20
CA LEU A 299 20.39 -10.97 -35.73
C LEU A 299 20.31 -10.83 -37.25
N THR A 300 20.07 -11.95 -37.91
CA THR A 300 19.84 -11.97 -39.37
C THR A 300 18.46 -11.40 -39.71
N GLU A 301 18.28 -10.90 -40.94
CA GLU A 301 16.97 -10.44 -41.43
C GLU A 301 15.87 -11.52 -41.32
N ALA A 302 16.24 -12.80 -41.45
CA ALA A 302 15.32 -13.92 -41.29
C ALA A 302 14.85 -14.09 -39.83
N GLN A 303 15.76 -14.01 -38.85
CA GLN A 303 15.43 -14.05 -37.42
C GLN A 303 14.59 -12.82 -37.00
N LEU A 304 14.90 -11.67 -37.58
CA LEU A 304 14.12 -10.44 -37.42
C LEU A 304 12.69 -10.60 -37.98
N ALA A 305 12.52 -11.27 -39.11
CA ALA A 305 11.21 -11.56 -39.70
C ALA A 305 10.41 -12.59 -38.88
N GLU A 306 11.06 -13.60 -38.30
CA GLU A 306 10.42 -14.60 -37.44
C GLU A 306 9.83 -13.97 -36.16
N ILE A 307 10.57 -13.05 -35.54
CA ILE A 307 10.08 -12.24 -34.40
C ILE A 307 8.85 -11.41 -34.81
N ASP A 308 8.81 -10.90 -36.05
CA ASP A 308 7.70 -10.10 -36.56
C ASP A 308 6.44 -10.94 -36.86
N GLN A 309 6.61 -12.19 -37.28
CA GLN A 309 5.50 -13.13 -37.58
C GLN A 309 4.71 -13.57 -36.35
N LEU A 310 5.28 -13.46 -35.15
CA LEU A 310 4.60 -13.75 -33.88
C LEU A 310 3.42 -12.79 -33.59
N LYS A 311 3.21 -11.79 -34.45
CA LYS A 311 2.14 -10.78 -34.35
C LYS A 311 0.68 -11.26 -34.46
N SER A 312 0.34 -12.52 -34.76
CA SER A 312 -1.02 -12.71 -35.33
C SER A 312 -1.84 -13.97 -35.05
N HIS A 313 -1.33 -15.08 -34.49
CA HIS A 313 -2.04 -16.37 -34.69
C HIS A 313 -2.62 -17.16 -33.50
N ALA A 314 -2.63 -16.67 -32.25
CA ALA A 314 -3.21 -17.51 -31.17
C ALA A 314 -4.08 -16.84 -30.09
N CYS A 315 -4.31 -15.53 -30.11
CA CYS A 315 -5.03 -14.87 -29.00
C CYS A 315 -6.15 -13.90 -29.43
N LYS A 316 -6.73 -14.09 -30.62
CA LYS A 316 -7.93 -13.32 -31.03
C LYS A 316 -9.21 -13.71 -30.28
N ALA A 317 -9.21 -14.81 -29.51
CA ALA A 317 -10.41 -15.31 -28.84
C ALA A 317 -10.57 -14.86 -27.36
N ARG A 318 -9.60 -14.18 -26.74
CA ARG A 318 -9.63 -13.90 -25.29
C ARG A 318 -9.65 -12.42 -24.87
N TYR A 319 -9.39 -11.48 -25.78
CA TYR A 319 -9.31 -10.04 -25.48
C TYR A 319 -10.48 -9.20 -26.03
N ALA A 320 -11.53 -9.83 -26.56
CA ALA A 320 -12.70 -9.12 -27.08
C ALA A 320 -13.83 -8.90 -26.03
N GLY A 321 -13.61 -9.18 -24.73
CA GLY A 321 -14.72 -9.12 -23.78
C GLY A 321 -14.40 -9.18 -22.28
N SER A 322 -13.25 -8.71 -21.81
CA SER A 322 -13.01 -8.65 -20.35
C SER A 322 -12.13 -7.47 -19.95
N ASP A 323 -12.80 -6.52 -19.30
CA ASP A 323 -12.41 -5.83 -18.06
C ASP A 323 -10.96 -6.05 -17.61
N THR A 324 -10.16 -4.99 -17.65
CA THR A 324 -8.72 -4.95 -17.33
C THR A 324 -8.42 -5.06 -15.82
N ALA A 325 -9.27 -5.76 -15.06
CA ALA A 325 -9.24 -5.84 -13.61
C ALA A 325 -8.91 -7.25 -13.08
N ALA A 326 -7.90 -7.93 -13.63
CA ALA A 326 -7.31 -9.11 -12.99
C ALA A 326 -5.95 -9.49 -13.61
N PHE A 327 -4.88 -8.79 -13.24
CA PHE A 327 -3.53 -9.34 -13.39
C PHE A 327 -2.81 -9.26 -12.05
N ARG A 328 -2.84 -10.37 -11.30
CA ARG A 328 -1.94 -10.61 -10.16
C ARG A 328 -0.82 -11.51 -10.65
N PRO A 329 0.45 -11.07 -10.69
CA PRO A 329 1.56 -11.99 -10.92
C PRO A 329 1.70 -12.88 -9.68
N GLN A 330 1.33 -14.15 -9.80
CA GLN A 330 1.73 -15.20 -8.88
C GLN A 330 3.15 -15.65 -9.27
N PHE A 331 4.17 -15.16 -8.59
CA PHE A 331 5.45 -15.87 -8.46
C PHE A 331 5.80 -15.94 -6.98
N ASN A 332 5.12 -16.85 -6.29
CA ASN A 332 5.55 -17.42 -5.02
C ASN A 332 5.17 -18.90 -5.07
N ASN A 333 5.78 -19.64 -5.99
CA ASN A 333 5.94 -21.08 -5.81
C ASN A 333 7.42 -21.31 -5.52
N ALA A 334 7.73 -21.43 -4.23
CA ALA A 334 9.03 -21.86 -3.75
C ALA A 334 9.23 -23.39 -3.88
N ASP A 335 8.39 -24.07 -4.66
CA ASP A 335 8.26 -25.52 -4.68
C ASP A 335 8.46 -26.16 -6.07
N ASP A 336 8.96 -25.43 -7.08
CA ASP A 336 9.39 -26.05 -8.34
C ASP A 336 10.89 -26.41 -8.29
N PRO A 337 11.29 -27.71 -8.30
CA PRO A 337 12.67 -28.13 -8.19
C PRO A 337 13.51 -27.90 -9.47
N ALA A 338 12.92 -27.47 -10.58
CA ALA A 338 13.57 -27.57 -11.90
C ALA A 338 14.31 -26.31 -12.39
N HIS A 339 14.22 -25.13 -11.77
CA HIS A 339 14.85 -23.90 -12.30
C HIS A 339 15.63 -23.15 -11.19
N GLY A 340 16.92 -23.44 -11.07
CA GLY A 340 17.81 -22.84 -10.07
C GLY A 340 18.28 -21.44 -10.43
N SER A 341 17.66 -20.40 -9.86
CA SER A 341 18.13 -19.00 -9.91
C SER A 341 18.83 -18.57 -8.60
N GLY A 342 19.56 -19.50 -7.98
CA GLY A 342 20.21 -19.33 -6.67
C GLY A 342 21.73 -19.35 -6.76
N PHE A 343 22.41 -19.29 -5.60
CA PHE A 343 23.86 -19.44 -5.46
C PHE A 343 24.46 -20.60 -6.29
N GLU A 344 23.70 -21.68 -6.45
CA GLU A 344 24.06 -22.88 -7.21
C GLU A 344 24.25 -22.66 -8.73
N SER A 345 23.76 -21.54 -9.26
CA SER A 345 23.84 -21.18 -10.69
C SER A 345 25.00 -20.23 -11.02
N LEU A 346 25.77 -19.80 -10.01
CA LEU A 346 26.87 -18.85 -10.21
C LEU A 346 28.11 -19.52 -10.83
N PRO A 347 28.86 -18.82 -11.70
CA PRO A 347 30.14 -19.33 -12.19
C PRO A 347 31.08 -19.60 -11.02
N HIS A 348 31.74 -20.76 -11.04
CA HIS A 348 32.65 -21.15 -9.96
C HIS A 348 33.79 -20.14 -9.77
N ASP A 349 34.25 -19.50 -10.84
CA ASP A 349 35.29 -18.45 -10.73
C ASP A 349 34.77 -17.22 -9.97
N TYR A 350 33.55 -16.77 -10.25
CA TYR A 350 32.89 -15.68 -9.51
C TYR A 350 32.68 -16.03 -8.02
N ILE A 351 32.30 -17.29 -7.73
CA ILE A 351 32.20 -17.79 -6.36
C ILE A 351 33.57 -17.67 -5.66
N ARG A 352 34.66 -18.07 -6.34
CA ARG A 352 36.01 -18.06 -5.78
C ARG A 352 36.58 -16.65 -5.60
N THR A 353 36.41 -15.79 -6.59
CA THR A 353 37.06 -14.45 -6.64
C THR A 353 36.26 -13.37 -5.92
N HIS A 354 34.94 -13.54 -5.77
CA HIS A 354 34.07 -12.49 -5.22
C HIS A 354 33.27 -12.91 -4.01
N ILE A 355 32.74 -14.13 -3.95
CA ILE A 355 31.90 -14.57 -2.82
C ILE A 355 32.75 -15.09 -1.66
N ALA A 356 33.75 -15.93 -1.94
CA ALA A 356 34.60 -16.51 -0.92
C ALA A 356 35.39 -15.47 -0.09
N PRO A 357 35.99 -14.40 -0.67
CA PRO A 357 36.69 -13.39 0.11
C PRO A 357 35.77 -12.61 1.04
N ILE A 358 34.55 -12.28 0.60
CA ILE A 358 33.55 -11.58 1.43
C ILE A 358 33.21 -12.43 2.64
N LEU A 359 32.97 -13.72 2.46
CA LEU A 359 32.62 -14.60 3.58
C LEU A 359 33.79 -14.86 4.51
N ARG A 360 35.03 -14.89 4.01
CA ARG A 360 36.23 -14.95 4.86
C ARG A 360 36.34 -13.69 5.73
N GLN A 361 36.09 -12.52 5.13
CA GLN A 361 36.02 -11.27 5.89
C GLN A 361 34.86 -11.27 6.90
N ASP A 362 33.67 -11.73 6.52
CA ASP A 362 32.53 -11.88 7.44
C ASP A 362 32.89 -12.82 8.61
N ALA A 363 33.57 -13.93 8.33
CA ALA A 363 34.01 -14.87 9.35
C ALA A 363 35.01 -14.22 10.33
N ALA A 364 35.94 -13.42 9.82
CA ALA A 364 36.89 -12.64 10.63
C ALA A 364 36.17 -11.55 11.44
N ASP A 365 35.20 -10.86 10.83
CA ASP A 365 34.40 -9.81 11.47
C ASP A 365 33.58 -10.39 12.63
N VAL A 366 32.91 -11.54 12.45
CA VAL A 366 32.21 -12.21 13.56
C VAL A 366 33.17 -12.58 14.69
N SER A 367 34.37 -13.07 14.36
CA SER A 367 35.39 -13.40 15.38
C SER A 367 35.93 -12.15 16.10
N ALA A 368 35.93 -10.99 15.43
CA ALA A 368 36.31 -9.70 16.00
C ALA A 368 35.14 -8.97 16.68
N GLY A 369 33.95 -9.60 16.80
CA GLY A 369 32.75 -8.97 17.37
C GLY A 369 32.12 -7.87 16.50
N LYS A 370 32.51 -7.79 15.23
CA LYS A 370 31.95 -6.89 14.21
C LYS A 370 30.76 -7.53 13.51
N VAL A 371 29.98 -6.71 12.82
CA VAL A 371 28.76 -7.13 12.13
C VAL A 371 29.11 -7.67 10.74
N PRO A 372 28.81 -8.93 10.42
CA PRO A 372 29.05 -9.48 9.10
C PRO A 372 28.04 -8.95 8.07
N THR A 373 28.36 -9.10 6.78
CA THR A 373 27.45 -8.77 5.68
C THR A 373 26.28 -9.78 5.56
N LYS A 374 25.31 -9.48 4.69
CA LYS A 374 24.16 -10.38 4.42
C LYS A 374 24.48 -11.51 3.45
N THR A 375 25.72 -11.59 2.95
CA THR A 375 26.14 -12.52 1.89
C THR A 375 25.81 -13.98 2.21
N ALA A 376 26.00 -14.41 3.47
CA ALA A 376 25.70 -15.76 3.92
C ALA A 376 24.21 -16.16 3.85
N ASN A 377 23.27 -15.19 3.83
CA ASN A 377 21.83 -15.46 3.68
C ASN A 377 21.45 -15.79 2.23
N GLY A 378 22.23 -15.30 1.25
CA GLY A 378 22.04 -15.60 -0.17
C GLY A 378 22.58 -16.96 -0.59
N ILE A 379 23.35 -17.63 0.28
CA ILE A 379 23.83 -18.99 0.08
C ILE A 379 22.78 -19.95 0.62
N THR A 380 22.30 -20.85 -0.23
CA THR A 380 21.37 -21.91 0.15
C THR A 380 22.00 -22.85 1.17
N ARG A 381 21.21 -23.44 2.07
CA ARG A 381 21.72 -24.44 3.01
C ARG A 381 22.00 -25.74 2.27
N MET A 382 23.14 -26.36 2.53
CA MET A 382 23.46 -27.64 1.89
C MET A 382 22.43 -28.71 2.23
N ARG A 383 21.74 -29.19 1.20
CA ARG A 383 20.96 -30.44 1.21
C ARG A 383 21.62 -31.36 0.18
N PHE A 384 22.23 -32.45 0.63
CA PHE A 384 23.12 -33.35 -0.14
C PHE A 384 22.50 -34.04 -1.38
N LYS A 385 21.39 -33.55 -1.95
CA LYS A 385 20.60 -34.19 -3.00
C LYS A 385 20.78 -33.59 -4.40
N ASN A 386 21.37 -32.39 -4.56
CA ASN A 386 21.53 -31.72 -5.88
C ASN A 386 23.03 -31.61 -6.29
N PRO A 387 23.46 -32.20 -7.44
CA PRO A 387 24.82 -32.10 -7.97
C PRO A 387 25.33 -30.68 -8.26
N GLN A 388 24.50 -29.79 -8.81
CA GLN A 388 24.88 -28.39 -9.09
C GLN A 388 25.14 -27.62 -7.80
N SER A 389 24.28 -27.83 -6.79
CA SER A 389 24.47 -27.26 -5.45
C SER A 389 25.78 -27.74 -4.82
N ARG A 390 26.08 -29.03 -4.95
CA ARG A 390 27.34 -29.60 -4.45
C ARG A 390 28.56 -28.97 -5.12
N ALA A 391 28.53 -28.76 -6.44
CA ALA A 391 29.64 -28.16 -7.18
C ALA A 391 29.90 -26.69 -6.78
N ALA A 392 28.84 -25.88 -6.64
CA ALA A 392 28.96 -24.49 -6.20
C ALA A 392 29.49 -24.37 -4.76
N HIS A 393 29.02 -25.22 -3.85
CA HIS A 393 29.54 -25.28 -2.47
C HIS A 393 30.98 -25.79 -2.43
N LEU A 394 31.37 -26.67 -3.34
CA LEU A 394 32.74 -27.14 -3.46
C LEU A 394 33.66 -26.00 -3.88
N ALA A 395 33.31 -25.27 -4.95
CA ALA A 395 34.05 -24.10 -5.41
C ALA A 395 34.18 -23.03 -4.31
N LEU A 396 33.11 -22.79 -3.55
CA LEU A 396 33.16 -21.90 -2.39
C LEU A 396 34.10 -22.43 -1.31
N SER A 397 34.02 -23.72 -0.98
CA SER A 397 34.87 -24.32 0.06
C SER A 397 36.35 -24.26 -0.28
N GLU A 398 36.72 -24.40 -1.56
CA GLU A 398 38.11 -24.34 -2.03
C GLU A 398 38.72 -22.97 -1.81
N ALA A 399 37.97 -21.91 -2.14
CA ALA A 399 38.42 -20.54 -2.00
C ALA A 399 38.22 -19.95 -0.60
N PHE A 400 37.27 -20.48 0.18
CA PHE A 400 37.02 -20.03 1.55
C PHE A 400 38.08 -20.53 2.54
N PHE A 401 38.71 -21.69 2.28
CA PHE A 401 39.77 -22.25 3.11
C PHE A 401 41.15 -22.15 2.44
N VAL A 402 41.51 -20.97 1.91
CA VAL A 402 42.85 -20.68 1.36
C VAL A 402 43.70 -19.98 2.41
N ASP A 403 44.95 -20.42 2.55
CA ASP A 403 45.96 -19.69 3.32
C ASP A 403 46.44 -18.47 2.51
N GLU A 404 46.21 -17.27 3.03
CA GLU A 404 46.51 -16.02 2.33
C GLU A 404 48.02 -15.75 2.16
N LYS A 405 48.89 -16.41 2.94
CA LYS A 405 50.35 -16.23 2.84
C LYS A 405 50.96 -17.14 1.78
N THR A 406 50.39 -18.32 1.56
CA THR A 406 50.92 -19.32 0.62
C THR A 406 50.08 -19.48 -0.64
N GLY A 407 48.83 -18.99 -0.64
CA GLY A 407 47.87 -19.17 -1.74
C GLY A 407 47.35 -20.61 -1.87
N GLU A 408 47.76 -21.52 -0.98
CA GLU A 408 47.35 -22.92 -1.02
C GLU A 408 46.06 -23.15 -0.24
N THR A 409 45.18 -24.03 -0.74
CA THR A 409 44.03 -24.51 0.04
C THR A 409 44.54 -25.25 1.28
N VAL A 410 44.07 -24.85 2.46
CA VAL A 410 44.41 -25.48 3.74
C VAL A 410 44.02 -26.95 3.67
N ARG A 411 45.03 -27.84 3.67
CA ARG A 411 44.81 -29.30 3.67
C ARG A 411 44.32 -29.77 5.03
N PHE A 412 43.18 -30.45 5.07
CA PHE A 412 42.60 -31.03 6.28
C PHE A 412 42.93 -32.53 6.40
N TYR A 413 44.23 -32.88 6.45
CA TYR A 413 44.81 -34.23 6.64
C TYR A 413 44.61 -35.29 5.51
N PRO A 414 45.56 -36.23 5.31
CA PRO A 414 45.49 -37.22 4.22
C PRO A 414 44.89 -38.56 4.68
N GLU A 415 43.92 -39.11 3.92
CA GLU A 415 43.84 -40.56 3.58
C GLU A 415 42.57 -41.01 2.83
N ASP A 416 41.54 -40.17 2.59
CA ASP A 416 40.39 -40.54 1.74
C ASP A 416 39.77 -39.30 1.04
N ALA A 417 40.06 -39.08 -0.25
CA ALA A 417 39.66 -37.85 -0.98
C ALA A 417 38.15 -37.57 -1.04
N THR A 418 37.32 -38.62 -0.97
CA THR A 418 35.85 -38.50 -0.98
C THR A 418 35.27 -38.17 0.39
N LYS A 419 35.81 -38.75 1.48
CA LYS A 419 35.44 -38.40 2.87
C LYS A 419 35.94 -36.99 3.24
N ASP A 420 37.08 -36.57 2.69
CA ASP A 420 37.69 -35.25 2.88
C ASP A 420 36.78 -34.11 2.33
N THR A 421 36.21 -34.30 1.14
CA THR A 421 35.32 -33.33 0.52
C THR A 421 34.06 -33.05 1.36
N ASP A 422 33.43 -34.09 1.89
CA ASP A 422 32.21 -33.94 2.72
C ASP A 422 32.51 -33.32 4.09
N ALA A 423 33.68 -33.61 4.67
CA ALA A 423 34.13 -32.97 5.90
C ALA A 423 34.37 -31.47 5.70
N ARG A 424 35.01 -31.08 4.58
CA ARG A 424 35.24 -29.68 4.21
C ARG A 424 33.93 -28.91 4.00
N LEU A 425 32.96 -29.53 3.32
CA LEU A 425 31.62 -28.96 3.13
C LEU A 425 30.86 -28.80 4.45
N LYS A 426 30.90 -29.79 5.34
CA LYS A 426 30.30 -29.67 6.69
C LYS A 426 30.90 -28.49 7.48
N LYS A 427 32.21 -28.29 7.38
CA LYS A 427 32.90 -27.18 8.03
C LYS A 427 32.48 -25.81 7.46
N LEU A 428 32.35 -25.72 6.13
CA LEU A 428 31.82 -24.52 5.47
C LEU A 428 30.39 -24.19 5.95
N GLU A 429 29.49 -25.17 6.04
CA GLU A 429 28.13 -24.94 6.53
C GLU A 429 28.09 -24.50 8.00
N ALA A 430 29.01 -25.00 8.83
CA ALA A 430 29.15 -24.57 10.22
C ALA A 430 29.56 -23.09 10.31
N GLU A 431 30.50 -22.64 9.48
CA GLU A 431 30.90 -21.23 9.40
C GLU A 431 29.77 -20.34 8.88
N LEU A 432 29.09 -20.73 7.80
CA LEU A 432 27.93 -19.99 7.30
C LEU A 432 26.83 -19.88 8.36
N THR A 433 26.59 -20.96 9.13
CA THR A 433 25.61 -20.96 10.23
C THR A 433 26.05 -20.03 11.37
N ARG A 434 27.35 -19.93 11.66
CA ARG A 434 27.89 -18.98 12.64
C ARG A 434 27.68 -17.53 12.20
N ILE A 435 28.01 -17.22 10.95
CA ILE A 435 27.81 -15.89 10.35
C ILE A 435 26.33 -15.48 10.40
N ARG A 436 25.43 -16.36 9.95
CA ARG A 436 23.98 -16.11 9.96
C ARG A 436 23.43 -15.85 11.37
N ARG A 437 23.92 -16.56 12.39
CA ARG A 437 23.51 -16.35 13.79
C ARG A 437 23.97 -14.99 14.34
N SER A 438 25.21 -14.60 14.06
CA SER A 438 25.73 -13.30 14.48
C SER A 438 24.93 -12.16 13.84
N LEU A 439 24.65 -12.25 12.54
CA LEU A 439 23.80 -11.30 11.83
C LEU A 439 22.39 -11.22 12.42
N MET A 440 21.74 -12.36 12.69
CA MET A 440 20.41 -12.42 13.31
C MET A 440 20.39 -11.74 14.68
N HIS A 441 21.38 -12.03 15.52
CA HIS A 441 21.49 -11.40 16.84
C HIS A 441 21.69 -9.89 16.73
N HIS A 442 22.53 -9.43 15.80
CA HIS A 442 22.72 -8.00 15.56
C HIS A 442 21.43 -7.31 15.06
N GLU A 443 20.69 -7.95 14.15
CA GLU A 443 19.40 -7.43 13.67
C GLU A 443 18.34 -7.39 14.79
N GLU A 444 18.35 -8.34 15.72
CA GLU A 444 17.51 -8.31 16.92
C GLU A 444 17.91 -7.19 17.89
N GLU A 445 19.21 -6.99 18.11
CA GLU A 445 19.72 -5.90 18.95
C GLU A 445 19.44 -4.52 18.35
N LEU A 446 19.55 -4.35 17.02
CA LEU A 446 19.11 -3.13 16.34
C LEU A 446 17.61 -2.89 16.51
N LYS A 447 16.77 -3.93 16.41
CA LYS A 447 15.32 -3.83 16.67
C LYS A 447 14.99 -3.46 18.13
N LYS A 448 15.84 -3.84 19.08
CA LYS A 448 15.72 -3.46 20.50
C LYS A 448 16.19 -2.02 20.74
N ARG A 449 17.31 -1.62 20.13
CA ARG A 449 17.92 -0.28 20.26
C ARG A 449 17.18 0.82 19.48
N SER A 450 16.46 0.47 18.41
CA SER A 450 15.69 1.43 17.59
C SER A 450 14.33 1.81 18.19
N LYS A 451 14.13 1.69 19.51
CA LYS A 451 12.86 2.08 20.16
C LYS A 451 13.04 3.24 21.15
N PRO A 452 12.90 4.47 20.68
CA PRO A 452 11.81 5.33 21.09
C PRO A 452 10.59 4.99 20.22
N VAL A 453 9.47 4.59 20.84
CA VAL A 453 8.17 4.64 20.16
C VAL A 453 7.79 6.11 20.07
N GLN A 454 8.29 6.77 19.03
CA GLN A 454 7.68 7.97 18.49
C GLN A 454 6.88 7.50 17.28
N CYS A 455 5.56 7.65 17.33
CA CYS A 455 4.72 7.48 16.17
C CYS A 455 5.27 8.38 15.06
N LYS A 456 5.59 7.83 13.90
CA LYS A 456 5.92 8.61 12.70
C LYS A 456 5.17 8.02 11.52
N TYR A 457 3.86 7.84 11.71
CA TYR A 457 2.98 7.62 10.57
C TYR A 457 2.22 8.92 10.33
N ARG A 458 2.68 9.70 9.34
CA ARG A 458 2.03 10.94 8.92
C ARG A 458 0.53 10.75 8.76
N ALA A 459 0.05 9.65 8.19
CA ALA A 459 -1.38 9.44 8.00
C ALA A 459 -2.17 9.01 9.26
N ILE A 460 -1.56 8.92 10.46
CA ILE A 460 -2.30 8.91 11.74
C ILE A 460 -2.39 10.32 12.31
N GLU A 461 -1.26 11.03 12.39
CA GLU A 461 -1.14 12.37 12.99
C GLU A 461 -1.75 13.46 12.11
N ASP A 462 -1.63 13.28 10.80
CA ASP A 462 -2.05 14.17 9.72
C ASP A 462 -2.77 13.32 8.65
N PRO A 463 -4.00 12.86 8.94
CA PRO A 463 -4.77 12.04 8.02
C PRO A 463 -5.22 12.88 6.82
N GLU A 464 -4.57 12.68 5.68
CA GLU A 464 -4.97 13.28 4.40
C GLU A 464 -6.15 12.51 3.80
N ALA A 465 -7.07 13.24 3.17
CA ALA A 465 -8.12 12.62 2.37
C ALA A 465 -7.49 11.90 1.17
N LEU A 466 -8.14 10.83 0.69
CA LEU A 466 -7.59 10.10 -0.46
C LEU A 466 -7.56 10.99 -1.70
N PRO A 467 -6.49 10.93 -2.51
CA PRO A 467 -6.49 11.55 -3.82
C PRO A 467 -7.64 10.97 -4.65
N VAL A 468 -8.41 11.85 -5.29
CA VAL A 468 -9.53 11.49 -6.16
C VAL A 468 -9.48 12.36 -7.41
N ASP A 469 -9.97 11.80 -8.52
CA ASP A 469 -10.15 12.56 -9.76
C ASP A 469 -11.41 13.41 -9.65
N ILE A 470 -11.29 14.71 -9.89
CA ILE A 470 -12.43 15.64 -9.89
C ILE A 470 -13.20 15.46 -11.21
N PRO A 471 -14.48 15.07 -11.17
CA PRO A 471 -15.29 14.89 -12.37
C PRO A 471 -15.69 16.23 -12.99
N ASP A 472 -16.08 16.20 -14.27
CA ASP A 472 -16.74 17.35 -14.89
C ASP A 472 -18.04 17.70 -14.11
N PRO A 473 -18.28 18.98 -13.77
CA PRO A 473 -19.45 19.38 -12.98
C PRO A 473 -20.79 18.93 -13.55
N SER A 474 -20.89 18.82 -14.89
CA SER A 474 -22.11 18.41 -15.59
C SER A 474 -22.57 17.00 -15.22
N VAL A 475 -21.63 16.11 -14.88
CA VAL A 475 -21.91 14.72 -14.48
C VAL A 475 -22.63 14.65 -13.12
N LEU A 476 -22.51 15.69 -12.29
CA LEU A 476 -23.16 15.76 -10.97
C LEU A 476 -24.57 16.40 -11.04
N GLN A 477 -24.83 17.21 -12.08
CA GLN A 477 -26.04 18.02 -12.18
C GLN A 477 -27.34 17.21 -12.13
N PRO A 478 -27.48 16.06 -12.81
CA PRO A 478 -28.72 15.27 -12.76
C PRO A 478 -29.11 14.83 -11.34
N PHE A 479 -28.12 14.49 -10.51
CA PHE A 479 -28.37 14.08 -9.13
C PHE A 479 -28.70 15.28 -8.24
N ILE A 480 -28.06 16.43 -8.46
CA ILE A 480 -28.37 17.67 -7.75
C ILE A 480 -29.81 18.11 -8.03
N ASP A 481 -30.24 18.04 -9.29
CA ASP A 481 -31.61 18.39 -9.70
C ASP A 481 -32.63 17.43 -9.09
N LEU A 482 -32.34 16.11 -9.11
CA LEU A 482 -33.17 15.10 -8.45
C LEU A 482 -33.38 15.42 -6.97
N VAL A 483 -32.28 15.71 -6.25
CA VAL A 483 -32.34 16.01 -4.82
C VAL A 483 -33.16 17.28 -4.58
N ALA A 484 -32.90 18.37 -5.31
CA ALA A 484 -33.63 19.64 -5.16
C ALA A 484 -35.15 19.50 -5.38
N ALA A 485 -35.54 18.67 -6.36
CA ALA A 485 -36.94 18.39 -6.69
C ALA A 485 -37.64 17.44 -5.70
N THR A 486 -36.89 16.68 -4.91
CA THR A 486 -37.44 15.70 -3.97
C THR A 486 -38.06 16.39 -2.76
N LYS A 487 -39.40 16.47 -2.69
CA LYS A 487 -40.14 16.90 -1.48
C LYS A 487 -40.69 15.74 -0.67
N GLU A 488 -40.99 14.63 -1.35
CA GLU A 488 -41.43 13.37 -0.74
C GLU A 488 -40.39 12.29 -1.04
N LEU A 489 -40.11 11.43 -0.04
CA LEU A 489 -39.12 10.37 -0.20
C LEU A 489 -39.62 9.31 -1.19
N PRO A 490 -38.72 8.77 -2.04
CA PRO A 490 -39.12 7.78 -3.02
C PRO A 490 -39.49 6.46 -2.34
N THR A 491 -40.41 5.68 -2.93
CA THR A 491 -40.81 4.37 -2.40
C THR A 491 -39.74 3.29 -2.58
N THR A 492 -38.83 3.48 -3.55
CA THR A 492 -37.67 2.60 -3.83
C THR A 492 -36.41 3.43 -4.02
N ALA A 493 -35.23 2.84 -3.80
CA ALA A 493 -33.98 3.56 -3.98
C ALA A 493 -33.79 4.01 -5.44
N ILE A 494 -33.50 5.30 -5.65
CA ILE A 494 -33.21 5.89 -6.95
C ILE A 494 -31.68 5.99 -7.08
N ARG A 495 -31.11 5.22 -8.01
CA ARG A 495 -29.68 5.22 -8.30
C ARG A 495 -29.41 5.98 -9.59
N MET A 496 -28.56 7.01 -9.52
CA MET A 496 -28.08 7.73 -10.70
C MET A 496 -26.64 7.32 -11.03
N GLU A 497 -26.08 7.91 -12.09
CA GLU A 497 -24.65 7.75 -12.41
C GLU A 497 -23.78 8.13 -11.20
N ARG A 498 -24.11 9.25 -10.57
CA ARG A 498 -23.51 9.74 -9.32
C ARG A 498 -24.58 9.84 -8.25
N GLY A 499 -24.38 9.14 -7.14
CA GLY A 499 -25.25 9.20 -5.97
C GLY A 499 -26.46 8.25 -6.00
N VAL A 500 -26.98 7.98 -4.80
CA VAL A 500 -28.20 7.21 -4.57
C VAL A 500 -29.06 7.91 -3.53
N LEU A 501 -30.37 7.98 -3.77
CA LEU A 501 -31.38 8.43 -2.81
C LEU A 501 -32.24 7.23 -2.37
N PHE A 502 -32.32 6.98 -1.07
CA PHE A 502 -33.04 5.83 -0.50
C PHE A 502 -34.42 6.22 0.08
N PRO A 503 -35.34 5.25 0.21
CA PRO A 503 -36.67 5.47 0.82
C PRO A 503 -36.65 5.90 2.28
N ASP A 504 -35.56 5.58 3.01
CA ASP A 504 -35.38 5.97 4.40
C ASP A 504 -34.80 7.40 4.56
N GLY A 505 -34.62 8.13 3.46
CA GLY A 505 -34.08 9.49 3.47
C GLY A 505 -32.56 9.56 3.49
N ARG A 506 -31.86 8.44 3.23
CA ARG A 506 -30.42 8.49 2.97
C ARG A 506 -30.12 9.05 1.58
N LEU A 507 -29.32 10.10 1.55
CA LEU A 507 -28.58 10.54 0.38
C LEU A 507 -27.17 9.96 0.49
N ASP A 508 -26.84 8.97 -0.34
CA ASP A 508 -25.50 8.38 -0.41
C ASP A 508 -24.73 8.93 -1.61
N PHE A 509 -23.79 9.82 -1.32
CA PHE A 509 -22.86 10.42 -2.27
C PHE A 509 -21.41 10.03 -1.97
N CYS A 510 -21.16 8.90 -1.31
CA CYS A 510 -19.80 8.52 -0.95
C CYS A 510 -18.93 8.22 -2.18
N LYS A 511 -17.68 8.69 -2.17
CA LYS A 511 -16.66 8.50 -3.22
C LYS A 511 -17.07 9.05 -4.60
N GLN A 512 -18.04 9.95 -4.66
CA GLN A 512 -18.52 10.53 -5.92
C GLN A 512 -17.79 11.82 -6.30
N VAL A 513 -17.03 12.39 -5.36
CA VAL A 513 -16.28 13.64 -5.51
C VAL A 513 -17.20 14.80 -5.86
N ALA A 514 -17.78 15.40 -4.83
CA ALA A 514 -18.76 16.47 -5.00
C ALA A 514 -18.19 17.78 -5.54
N GLN A 515 -16.87 17.99 -5.48
CA GLN A 515 -16.24 19.18 -6.05
C GLN A 515 -16.34 19.20 -7.59
N PRO A 516 -16.46 20.40 -8.21
CA PRO A 516 -16.63 21.71 -7.57
C PRO A 516 -18.10 22.03 -7.22
N SER A 517 -19.04 21.13 -7.48
CA SER A 517 -20.49 21.33 -7.30
C SER A 517 -21.00 21.15 -5.86
N PHE A 518 -20.11 21.03 -4.86
CA PHE A 518 -20.49 20.77 -3.48
C PHE A 518 -21.44 21.83 -2.88
N PRO A 519 -21.25 23.15 -3.11
CA PRO A 519 -22.20 24.15 -2.64
C PRO A 519 -23.60 24.00 -3.26
N LYS A 520 -23.67 23.60 -4.54
CA LYS A 520 -24.94 23.34 -5.24
C LYS A 520 -25.63 22.11 -4.66
N LEU A 521 -24.88 21.05 -4.34
CA LEU A 521 -25.42 19.88 -3.65
C LEU A 521 -25.95 20.26 -2.26
N CYS A 522 -25.23 21.07 -1.50
CA CYS A 522 -25.70 21.58 -0.21
C CYS A 522 -27.00 22.37 -0.35
N GLN A 523 -27.10 23.24 -1.35
CA GLN A 523 -28.33 23.99 -1.62
C GLN A 523 -29.49 23.06 -2.02
N ALA A 524 -29.26 22.08 -2.90
CA ALA A 524 -30.29 21.11 -3.29
C ALA A 524 -30.83 20.31 -2.10
N VAL A 525 -29.97 19.93 -1.15
CA VAL A 525 -30.39 19.25 0.09
C VAL A 525 -31.24 20.17 0.97
N LEU A 526 -30.89 21.44 1.09
CA LEU A 526 -31.72 22.43 1.79
C LEU A 526 -33.08 22.61 1.12
N ASP A 527 -33.09 22.75 -0.20
CA ASP A 527 -34.31 22.93 -0.98
C ASP A 527 -35.23 21.71 -0.85
N SER A 528 -34.66 20.50 -0.87
CA SER A 528 -35.39 19.24 -0.70
C SER A 528 -36.20 19.22 0.59
N GLY A 529 -35.54 19.46 1.72
CA GLY A 529 -36.12 19.31 3.07
C GLY A 529 -36.50 17.87 3.46
N ALA A 530 -36.33 16.88 2.56
CA ALA A 530 -36.73 15.49 2.79
C ALA A 530 -35.60 14.60 3.33
N ILE A 531 -34.34 15.02 3.17
CA ILE A 531 -33.15 14.23 3.52
C ILE A 531 -33.04 14.06 5.04
N LYS A 532 -32.77 12.82 5.49
CA LYS A 532 -32.59 12.47 6.92
C LYS A 532 -31.15 12.06 7.24
N HIS A 533 -30.44 11.53 6.25
CA HIS A 533 -29.07 11.06 6.42
C HIS A 533 -28.21 11.52 5.25
N PHE A 534 -27.25 12.39 5.52
CA PHE A 534 -26.38 12.99 4.54
C PHE A 534 -25.02 12.29 4.54
N LEU A 535 -24.77 11.44 3.54
CA LEU A 535 -23.55 10.63 3.43
C LEU A 535 -22.68 11.14 2.28
N ILE A 536 -21.55 11.74 2.62
CA ILE A 536 -20.59 12.27 1.63
C ILE A 536 -19.17 11.78 1.93
N GLY A 537 -19.04 10.51 2.28
CA GLY A 537 -17.76 9.90 2.64
C GLY A 537 -16.74 9.90 1.49
N ASN A 538 -15.51 10.35 1.73
CA ASN A 538 -14.39 10.38 0.80
C ASN A 538 -14.67 11.20 -0.48
N ASN A 539 -15.16 12.43 -0.32
CA ASN A 539 -15.45 13.37 -1.42
C ASN A 539 -14.46 14.52 -1.51
N VAL A 540 -13.48 14.59 -0.60
CA VAL A 540 -12.49 15.68 -0.52
C VAL A 540 -13.12 17.08 -0.48
N ALA A 541 -14.37 17.21 -0.01
CA ALA A 541 -15.18 18.41 -0.23
C ALA A 541 -14.54 19.71 0.27
N LEU A 542 -13.78 19.66 1.37
CA LEU A 542 -13.07 20.80 1.96
C LEU A 542 -11.55 20.70 1.76
N ALA A 543 -11.05 19.71 1.02
CA ALA A 543 -9.64 19.69 0.62
C ALA A 543 -9.41 20.85 -0.37
N ASP A 544 -8.35 21.61 -0.13
CA ASP A 544 -7.95 22.77 -0.96
C ASP A 544 -9.02 23.88 -1.09
N ASP A 545 -9.94 23.99 -0.12
CA ASP A 545 -11.00 25.02 -0.03
C ASP A 545 -10.45 26.37 0.47
N ALA A 546 -9.47 26.94 -0.25
CA ALA A 546 -8.71 28.11 0.19
C ALA A 546 -9.57 29.36 0.46
N ASP A 547 -10.70 29.51 -0.23
CA ASP A 547 -11.63 30.62 -0.04
C ASP A 547 -12.74 30.33 1.00
N GLY A 548 -12.78 29.12 1.55
CA GLY A 548 -13.78 28.64 2.52
C GLY A 548 -15.20 28.50 1.96
N THR A 549 -15.38 28.44 0.64
CA THR A 549 -16.72 28.38 0.03
C THR A 549 -17.45 27.08 0.36
N ASN A 550 -16.74 25.95 0.31
CA ASN A 550 -17.33 24.65 0.65
C ASN A 550 -17.58 24.54 2.16
N GLU A 551 -16.66 25.04 2.98
CA GLU A 551 -16.82 25.13 4.44
C GLU A 551 -18.08 25.92 4.83
N ARG A 552 -18.27 27.11 4.25
CA ARG A 552 -19.45 27.95 4.51
C ARG A 552 -20.73 27.27 4.04
N ALA A 553 -20.72 26.63 2.87
CA ALA A 553 -21.88 25.91 2.34
C ALA A 553 -22.29 24.74 3.26
N LEU A 554 -21.33 23.95 3.74
CA LEU A 554 -21.57 22.86 4.68
C LEU A 554 -22.10 23.39 6.03
N GLY A 555 -21.45 24.42 6.59
CA GLY A 555 -21.90 25.04 7.84
C GLY A 555 -23.32 25.60 7.74
N ARG A 556 -23.66 26.21 6.59
CA ARG A 556 -25.02 26.68 6.32
C ARG A 556 -26.02 25.53 6.22
N LEU A 557 -25.71 24.49 5.44
CA LEU A 557 -26.54 23.29 5.33
C LEU A 557 -26.84 22.69 6.70
N ILE A 558 -25.80 22.50 7.54
CA ILE A 558 -25.97 21.97 8.89
C ILE A 558 -26.87 22.88 9.73
N ARG A 559 -26.66 24.19 9.71
CA ARG A 559 -27.42 25.13 10.55
C ARG A 559 -28.89 25.24 10.15
N GLU A 560 -29.17 25.28 8.85
CA GLU A 560 -30.50 25.59 8.33
C GLU A 560 -31.36 24.35 8.07
N SER A 561 -30.75 23.20 7.79
CA SER A 561 -31.50 21.96 7.51
C SER A 561 -32.39 21.55 8.69
N LYS A 562 -33.57 21.02 8.34
CA LYS A 562 -34.51 20.42 9.27
C LYS A 562 -34.62 18.93 8.96
N GLY A 563 -34.58 18.09 9.99
CA GLY A 563 -34.77 16.65 9.86
C GLY A 563 -33.52 15.82 9.53
N ILE A 564 -32.38 16.41 9.18
CA ILE A 564 -31.13 15.64 8.99
C ILE A 564 -30.56 15.21 10.35
N GLN A 565 -30.57 13.90 10.60
CA GLN A 565 -30.10 13.27 11.83
C GLN A 565 -28.66 12.78 11.72
N THR A 566 -28.27 12.26 10.54
CA THR A 566 -26.95 11.67 10.32
C THR A 566 -26.10 12.54 9.39
N TRP A 567 -24.92 12.91 9.88
CA TRP A 567 -23.88 13.64 9.16
C TRP A 567 -22.68 12.72 8.99
N TYR A 568 -22.61 12.04 7.83
CA TYR A 568 -21.49 11.17 7.50
C TYR A 568 -20.51 11.90 6.57
N LEU A 569 -19.55 12.59 7.21
CA LEU A 569 -18.61 13.53 6.59
C LEU A 569 -17.18 12.98 6.55
N ALA A 570 -17.02 11.66 6.55
CA ALA A 570 -15.71 11.02 6.56
C ALA A 570 -14.85 11.41 5.34
N GLY A 571 -13.55 11.66 5.49
CA GLY A 571 -12.63 11.84 4.34
C GLY A 571 -12.95 13.05 3.46
N ASN A 572 -13.25 14.20 4.05
CA ASN A 572 -13.57 15.43 3.32
C ASN A 572 -12.52 16.54 3.46
N GLY A 573 -11.39 16.28 4.13
CA GLY A 573 -10.37 17.30 4.33
C GLY A 573 -10.78 18.35 5.38
N ILE A 574 -11.66 18.01 6.32
CA ILE A 574 -12.05 18.93 7.40
C ILE A 574 -10.84 19.13 8.34
N SER A 575 -10.18 20.28 8.22
CA SER A 575 -9.01 20.63 9.02
C SER A 575 -9.35 21.01 10.46
N LYS A 576 -8.32 21.20 11.28
CA LYS A 576 -8.44 21.74 12.65
C LYS A 576 -9.08 23.14 12.69
N GLU A 577 -8.95 23.93 11.62
CA GLU A 577 -9.63 25.21 11.46
C GLU A 577 -11.07 25.01 10.99
N ALA A 578 -11.29 24.26 9.91
CA ALA A 578 -12.61 24.10 9.29
C ALA A 578 -13.61 23.35 10.19
N VAL A 579 -13.13 22.47 11.09
CA VAL A 579 -13.99 21.76 12.05
C VAL A 579 -14.73 22.73 12.98
N LYS A 580 -14.20 23.94 13.21
CA LYS A 580 -14.87 24.98 14.00
C LYS A 580 -16.25 25.31 13.41
N THR A 581 -16.32 25.56 12.10
CA THR A 581 -17.57 25.91 11.43
C THR A 581 -18.59 24.77 11.50
N VAL A 582 -18.12 23.52 11.33
CA VAL A 582 -18.96 22.33 11.50
C VAL A 582 -19.48 22.24 12.94
N ALA A 583 -18.60 22.39 13.94
CA ALA A 583 -18.95 22.30 15.35
C ALA A 583 -19.94 23.39 15.78
N GLU A 584 -19.75 24.64 15.37
CA GLU A 584 -20.66 25.75 15.67
C GLU A 584 -22.03 25.58 15.00
N ALA A 585 -22.06 25.08 13.77
CA ALA A 585 -23.31 24.77 13.08
C ALA A 585 -24.07 23.64 13.78
N VAL A 586 -23.38 22.54 14.15
CA VAL A 586 -24.00 21.43 14.89
C VAL A 586 -24.44 21.86 16.29
N ALA A 587 -23.68 22.72 16.98
CA ALA A 587 -24.00 23.20 18.33
C ALA A 587 -25.40 23.86 18.42
N SER A 588 -25.85 24.51 17.35
CA SER A 588 -27.16 25.16 17.26
C SER A 588 -28.24 24.31 16.54
N ASN A 589 -27.86 23.19 15.92
CA ASN A 589 -28.79 22.32 15.20
C ASN A 589 -29.60 21.42 16.17
N THR A 590 -30.91 21.33 15.96
CA THR A 590 -31.83 20.60 16.85
C THR A 590 -32.15 19.16 16.42
N ASP A 591 -31.70 18.73 15.25
CA ASP A 591 -32.07 17.47 14.59
C ASP A 591 -30.88 16.51 14.44
N ALA A 592 -29.65 17.01 14.39
CA ALA A 592 -28.44 16.22 14.38
C ALA A 592 -28.39 15.29 15.59
N ARG A 593 -28.03 14.03 15.34
CA ARG A 593 -27.84 12.98 16.35
C ARG A 593 -26.52 12.24 16.15
N TYR A 594 -26.11 12.06 14.90
CA TYR A 594 -25.01 11.16 14.55
C TYR A 594 -23.98 11.88 13.68
N VAL A 595 -22.81 12.18 14.25
CA VAL A 595 -21.75 12.94 13.60
C VAL A 595 -20.53 12.05 13.38
N TRP A 596 -20.22 11.78 12.12
CA TRP A 596 -19.12 10.89 11.73
C TRP A 596 -18.07 11.67 10.95
N LEU A 597 -16.90 11.88 11.57
CA LEU A 597 -15.83 12.74 11.05
C LEU A 597 -14.56 11.95 10.70
N LYS A 598 -14.66 10.63 10.52
CA LYS A 598 -13.52 9.75 10.26
C LYS A 598 -12.59 10.28 9.17
N MET A 599 -11.29 10.04 9.28
CA MET A 599 -10.32 10.35 8.21
C MET A 599 -10.31 11.85 7.83
N ASN A 600 -10.37 12.75 8.82
CA ASN A 600 -10.23 14.20 8.62
C ASN A 600 -9.16 14.75 9.57
N PRO A 601 -8.28 15.67 9.15
CA PRO A 601 -7.18 16.18 9.97
C PRO A 601 -7.64 17.20 11.02
N ILE A 602 -8.43 16.75 11.99
CA ILE A 602 -9.07 17.58 13.02
C ILE A 602 -8.10 17.95 14.14
N GLN A 603 -7.27 17.01 14.59
CA GLN A 603 -6.23 17.24 15.60
C GLN A 603 -6.75 18.03 16.83
N THR A 604 -6.09 19.13 17.19
CA THR A 604 -6.48 20.01 18.30
C THR A 604 -7.75 20.83 18.07
N GLY A 605 -8.27 20.85 16.83
CA GLY A 605 -9.58 21.41 16.52
C GLY A 605 -10.73 20.72 17.26
N SER A 606 -10.49 19.53 17.83
CA SER A 606 -11.40 18.84 18.75
C SER A 606 -11.84 19.66 19.96
N TYR A 607 -11.11 20.74 20.30
CA TYR A 607 -11.60 21.76 21.22
C TYR A 607 -13.02 22.25 20.88
N HIS A 608 -13.28 22.55 19.60
CA HIS A 608 -14.58 23.01 19.15
C HIS A 608 -15.65 21.91 19.23
N LEU A 609 -15.26 20.65 19.04
CA LEU A 609 -16.15 19.50 19.21
C LEU A 609 -16.56 19.31 20.68
N GLY A 610 -15.65 19.55 21.63
CA GLY A 610 -15.99 19.55 23.06
C GLY A 610 -17.04 20.61 23.39
N LYS A 611 -16.84 21.84 22.89
CA LYS A 611 -17.82 22.94 23.03
C LYS A 611 -19.17 22.61 22.39
N MET A 612 -19.15 21.96 21.23
CA MET A 612 -20.35 21.48 20.54
C MET A 612 -21.14 20.49 21.40
N LEU A 613 -20.47 19.53 22.07
CA LEU A 613 -21.13 18.54 22.93
C LEU A 613 -21.75 19.16 24.20
N VAL A 614 -21.16 20.24 24.72
CA VAL A 614 -21.75 21.02 25.83
C VAL A 614 -23.02 21.76 25.38
N ALA A 615 -22.99 22.33 24.18
CA ALA A 615 -24.11 23.10 23.64
C ALA A 615 -25.28 22.23 23.14
N ASN A 616 -24.96 21.10 22.50
CA ASN A 616 -25.94 20.22 21.87
C ASN A 616 -26.03 18.86 22.59
N THR A 617 -27.04 18.73 23.45
CA THR A 617 -27.29 17.52 24.24
C THR A 617 -28.00 16.40 23.46
N LYS A 618 -28.27 16.58 22.16
CA LYS A 618 -28.94 15.55 21.34
C LYS A 618 -27.97 14.69 20.53
N ILE A 619 -26.69 15.05 20.47
CA ILE A 619 -25.68 14.24 19.78
C ILE A 619 -25.48 12.94 20.56
N GLU A 620 -25.72 11.81 19.90
CA GLU A 620 -25.60 10.46 20.45
C GLU A 620 -24.31 9.77 19.97
N VAL A 621 -23.82 10.08 18.76
CA VAL A 621 -22.59 9.50 18.19
C VAL A 621 -21.63 10.60 17.74
N LEU A 622 -20.37 10.46 18.15
CA LEU A 622 -19.23 11.21 17.63
C LEU A 622 -18.12 10.23 17.24
N ASP A 623 -17.81 10.19 15.95
CA ASP A 623 -16.74 9.36 15.43
C ASP A 623 -15.53 10.18 14.98
N LEU A 624 -14.42 9.96 15.67
CA LEU A 624 -13.11 10.57 15.44
C LEU A 624 -12.05 9.54 15.02
N PHE A 625 -12.46 8.45 14.39
CA PHE A 625 -11.57 7.44 13.81
C PHE A 625 -10.56 8.09 12.87
N ASN A 626 -9.26 7.92 13.15
CA ASN A 626 -8.17 8.48 12.35
C ASN A 626 -8.35 9.97 12.03
N THR A 627 -8.34 10.79 13.08
CA THR A 627 -8.50 12.25 12.94
C THR A 627 -7.33 13.05 13.50
N GLY A 628 -6.18 12.40 13.69
CA GLY A 628 -4.97 13.06 14.19
C GLY A 628 -5.07 13.52 15.64
N GLN A 629 -5.91 12.90 16.47
CA GLN A 629 -6.08 13.38 17.84
C GLN A 629 -4.76 13.37 18.61
N CYS A 630 -4.01 12.26 18.57
CA CYS A 630 -2.88 12.05 19.49
C CYS A 630 -3.31 12.35 20.93
N ASP A 631 -2.38 12.65 21.83
CA ASP A 631 -2.75 13.06 23.20
C ASP A 631 -3.27 14.51 23.24
N ASP A 632 -2.72 15.40 22.40
CA ASP A 632 -3.06 16.83 22.41
C ASP A 632 -4.49 17.12 21.95
N GLY A 633 -4.98 16.40 20.95
CA GLY A 633 -6.37 16.47 20.48
C GLY A 633 -7.37 15.93 21.51
N VAL A 634 -7.01 14.87 22.24
CA VAL A 634 -7.83 14.36 23.37
C VAL A 634 -7.88 15.39 24.50
N ARG A 635 -6.75 16.03 24.84
CA ARG A 635 -6.72 17.13 25.82
C ARG A 635 -7.50 18.36 25.32
N ALA A 636 -7.44 18.67 24.04
CA ALA A 636 -8.21 19.75 23.45
C ALA A 636 -9.72 19.47 23.54
N LEU A 637 -10.14 18.23 23.25
CA LEU A 637 -11.52 17.78 23.44
C LEU A 637 -11.98 17.95 24.90
N LEU A 638 -11.16 17.50 25.86
CA LEU A 638 -11.42 17.68 27.28
C LEU A 638 -11.55 19.16 27.66
N LYS A 639 -10.61 19.99 27.20
CA LYS A 639 -10.64 21.44 27.40
C LYS A 639 -11.94 22.04 26.86
N GLY A 640 -12.40 21.63 25.69
CA GLY A 640 -13.68 22.08 25.14
C GLY A 640 -14.91 21.65 25.95
N LEU A 641 -14.88 20.44 26.54
CA LEU A 641 -15.94 19.92 27.40
C LEU A 641 -16.01 20.64 28.75
N THR A 642 -14.86 21.08 29.26
CA THR A 642 -14.73 21.67 30.61
C THR A 642 -14.71 23.21 30.60
N GLU A 643 -14.36 23.84 29.49
CA GLU A 643 -14.40 25.30 29.34
C GLU A 643 -15.81 25.76 29.01
N GLY A 644 -16.60 26.10 30.03
CA GLY A 644 -17.96 26.64 29.92
C GLY A 644 -18.37 27.36 31.19
N ASP A 645 -19.35 28.26 31.07
CA ASP A 645 -19.77 29.17 32.15
C ASP A 645 -20.23 28.40 33.40
N ALA A 646 -19.66 28.71 34.56
CA ALA A 646 -19.91 28.08 35.86
C ALA A 646 -21.39 28.20 36.32
N THR A 647 -22.22 28.88 35.53
CA THR A 647 -23.67 29.06 35.67
C THR A 647 -24.50 27.96 34.99
N ALA A 648 -23.92 27.16 34.09
CA ALA A 648 -24.62 26.09 33.35
C ALA A 648 -24.68 24.77 34.15
N THR A 649 -25.29 24.81 35.34
CA THR A 649 -25.35 23.66 36.27
C THR A 649 -26.28 22.51 35.85
N THR A 650 -26.84 22.50 34.63
CA THR A 650 -27.92 21.54 34.28
C THR A 650 -27.87 20.85 32.92
N LYS A 651 -27.04 21.27 31.95
CA LYS A 651 -26.99 20.60 30.63
C LYS A 651 -25.72 19.77 30.47
N LYS A 652 -25.85 18.45 30.62
CA LYS A 652 -24.77 17.50 30.34
C LYS A 652 -24.92 16.94 28.93
N SER A 653 -23.79 16.59 28.31
CA SER A 653 -23.74 15.96 26.98
C SER A 653 -24.61 14.70 26.92
N GLY A 654 -25.33 14.52 25.81
CA GLY A 654 -26.13 13.33 25.52
C GLY A 654 -25.36 12.23 24.77
N LEU A 655 -24.05 12.38 24.64
CA LEU A 655 -23.22 11.47 23.83
C LEU A 655 -23.21 10.06 24.41
N LYS A 656 -23.60 9.09 23.60
CA LYS A 656 -23.64 7.67 23.95
C LYS A 656 -22.47 6.90 23.38
N HIS A 657 -21.93 7.31 22.24
CA HIS A 657 -20.89 6.57 21.53
C HIS A 657 -19.76 7.49 21.09
N LEU A 658 -18.56 7.23 21.60
CA LEU A 658 -17.33 7.94 21.26
C LEU A 658 -16.31 6.97 20.64
N TYR A 659 -15.89 7.27 19.41
CA TYR A 659 -14.84 6.52 18.72
C TYR A 659 -13.58 7.36 18.58
N LEU A 660 -12.49 6.90 19.17
CA LEU A 660 -11.15 7.50 19.15
C LEU A 660 -10.11 6.54 18.54
N ASP A 661 -10.58 5.64 17.68
CA ASP A 661 -9.74 4.61 17.06
C ASP A 661 -8.66 5.22 16.13
N ILE A 662 -7.46 4.62 16.09
CA ILE A 662 -6.39 4.99 15.15
C ILE A 662 -5.96 6.46 15.27
N ASN A 663 -5.64 6.91 16.49
CA ASN A 663 -5.25 8.28 16.77
C ASN A 663 -3.88 8.40 17.45
N ALA A 664 -3.10 7.32 17.55
CA ALA A 664 -1.81 7.30 18.25
C ALA A 664 -1.87 7.79 19.71
N ILE A 665 -3.00 7.58 20.39
CA ILE A 665 -3.19 7.98 21.79
C ILE A 665 -2.30 7.10 22.69
N THR A 666 -1.59 7.74 23.63
CA THR A 666 -0.78 7.07 24.66
C THR A 666 -1.26 7.38 26.07
N ASP A 667 -1.87 8.55 26.29
CA ASP A 667 -2.38 8.99 27.58
C ASP A 667 -3.80 8.51 27.83
N GLY A 668 -3.93 7.34 28.47
CA GLY A 668 -5.22 6.81 28.86
C GLY A 668 -5.93 7.62 29.94
N ALA A 669 -5.21 8.37 30.80
CA ALA A 669 -5.84 9.21 31.82
C ALA A 669 -6.59 10.39 31.18
N ALA A 670 -6.05 10.96 30.10
CA ALA A 670 -6.73 11.99 29.33
C ALA A 670 -8.05 11.47 28.71
N VAL A 671 -8.07 10.24 28.21
CA VAL A 671 -9.30 9.58 27.71
C VAL A 671 -10.30 9.37 28.85
N ALA A 672 -9.86 8.93 30.03
CA ALA A 672 -10.73 8.77 31.20
C ALA A 672 -11.36 10.10 31.64
N ALA A 673 -10.57 11.19 31.61
CA ALA A 673 -11.06 12.53 31.91
C ALA A 673 -12.11 13.00 30.89
N VAL A 674 -11.94 12.71 29.59
CA VAL A 674 -12.99 12.97 28.59
C VAL A 674 -14.26 12.17 28.91
N ALA A 675 -14.13 10.89 29.27
CA ALA A 675 -15.29 10.06 29.64
C ALA A 675 -16.02 10.56 30.90
N ALA A 676 -15.31 11.20 31.84
CA ALA A 676 -15.89 11.81 33.04
C ALA A 676 -16.94 12.89 32.71
N GLU A 677 -16.73 13.62 31.61
CA GLU A 677 -17.60 14.70 31.15
C GLU A 677 -18.77 14.21 30.27
N LEU A 678 -18.88 12.89 30.08
CA LEU A 678 -19.86 12.25 29.19
C LEU A 678 -20.72 11.24 29.99
N PRO A 679 -21.68 11.72 30.80
CA PRO A 679 -22.42 10.87 31.74
C PRO A 679 -23.36 9.86 31.06
N ALA A 680 -23.71 10.07 29.79
CA ALA A 680 -24.56 9.18 28.99
C ALA A 680 -23.74 8.17 28.16
N LEU A 681 -22.42 8.10 28.34
CA LEU A 681 -21.55 7.29 27.50
C LEU A 681 -21.80 5.79 27.70
N GLU A 682 -22.30 5.14 26.65
CA GLU A 682 -22.59 3.71 26.60
C GLU A 682 -21.49 2.93 25.85
N SER A 683 -20.77 3.56 24.92
CA SER A 683 -19.65 2.93 24.21
C SER A 683 -18.44 3.84 24.07
N LEU A 684 -17.29 3.31 24.49
CA LEU A 684 -15.98 3.91 24.29
C LEU A 684 -15.11 2.99 23.44
N SER A 685 -14.58 3.53 22.35
CA SER A 685 -13.64 2.83 21.47
C SER A 685 -12.34 3.60 21.36
N VAL A 686 -11.23 2.96 21.75
CA VAL A 686 -9.85 3.48 21.62
C VAL A 686 -8.97 2.43 20.93
N ASN A 687 -9.55 1.74 19.95
CA ASN A 687 -8.93 0.65 19.21
C ASN A 687 -7.74 1.14 18.39
N VAL A 688 -6.71 0.28 18.23
CA VAL A 688 -5.58 0.55 17.32
C VAL A 688 -4.86 1.87 17.69
N ASN A 689 -4.59 2.06 18.98
CA ASN A 689 -3.80 3.17 19.54
C ASN A 689 -2.49 2.62 20.16
N GLN A 690 -1.81 3.43 20.98
CA GLN A 690 -0.49 3.11 21.55
C GLN A 690 -0.52 3.20 23.09
N LEU A 691 -1.65 2.88 23.70
CA LEU A 691 -1.80 2.95 25.15
C LEU A 691 -0.82 2.02 25.89
N GLY A 692 -0.55 0.83 25.35
CA GLY A 692 0.21 -0.21 26.05
C GLY A 692 -0.42 -0.59 27.39
N ASP A 693 0.32 -1.29 28.25
CA ASP A 693 -0.16 -1.67 29.57
C ASP A 693 -0.35 -0.45 30.49
N THR A 694 0.57 0.50 30.44
CA THR A 694 0.53 1.71 31.28
C THR A 694 -0.66 2.59 30.96
N GLY A 695 -0.91 2.90 29.68
CA GLY A 695 -2.02 3.73 29.26
C GLY A 695 -3.37 3.07 29.52
N VAL A 696 -3.52 1.76 29.27
CA VAL A 696 -4.77 1.05 29.59
C VAL A 696 -5.03 1.02 31.09
N LYS A 697 -4.00 0.79 31.93
CA LYS A 697 -4.15 0.89 33.39
C LYS A 697 -4.56 2.29 33.83
N ALA A 698 -3.96 3.33 33.25
CA ALA A 698 -4.30 4.71 33.57
C ALA A 698 -5.74 5.06 33.17
N LEU A 699 -6.18 4.63 31.98
CA LEU A 699 -7.57 4.76 31.53
C LEU A 699 -8.54 4.11 32.53
N ILE A 700 -8.28 2.86 32.89
CA ILE A 700 -9.15 2.11 33.79
C ILE A 700 -9.15 2.72 35.20
N ALA A 701 -7.99 3.06 35.75
CA ALA A 701 -7.90 3.71 37.05
C ALA A 701 -8.71 5.01 37.09
N GLY A 702 -8.63 5.83 36.04
CA GLY A 702 -9.46 7.03 35.90
C GLY A 702 -10.96 6.72 35.85
N LEU A 703 -11.38 5.73 35.04
CA LEU A 703 -12.78 5.29 34.97
C LEU A 703 -13.31 4.73 36.30
N LEU A 704 -12.48 4.04 37.07
CA LEU A 704 -12.84 3.50 38.38
C LEU A 704 -13.02 4.60 39.43
N ALA A 705 -12.17 5.63 39.36
CA ALA A 705 -12.18 6.79 40.26
C ALA A 705 -13.35 7.76 40.02
N LEU A 706 -14.12 7.60 38.94
CA LEU A 706 -15.27 8.47 38.68
C LEU A 706 -16.33 8.37 39.79
N PRO A 707 -16.80 9.51 40.32
CA PRO A 707 -17.84 9.54 41.36
C PRO A 707 -19.18 9.04 40.82
N VAL A 708 -19.47 9.32 39.55
CA VAL A 708 -20.63 8.79 38.81
C VAL A 708 -20.10 8.09 37.58
N LYS A 709 -20.33 6.77 37.51
CA LYS A 709 -19.87 5.95 36.40
C LYS A 709 -20.83 6.11 35.22
N PRO A 710 -20.34 6.39 34.00
CA PRO A 710 -21.19 6.34 32.81
C PRO A 710 -21.70 4.91 32.59
N PRO A 711 -22.88 4.71 31.98
CA PRO A 711 -23.49 3.41 31.78
C PRO A 711 -22.82 2.63 30.62
N LEU A 712 -21.50 2.43 30.71
CA LEU A 712 -20.73 1.75 29.66
C LEU A 712 -21.23 0.33 29.45
N GLN A 713 -21.66 0.06 28.22
CA GLN A 713 -22.06 -1.25 27.72
C GLN A 713 -21.00 -1.89 26.84
N ARG A 714 -20.16 -1.06 26.21
CA ARG A 714 -19.16 -1.50 25.23
C ARG A 714 -17.83 -0.78 25.36
N VAL A 715 -16.76 -1.56 25.54
CA VAL A 715 -15.38 -1.06 25.58
C VAL A 715 -14.54 -1.79 24.53
N VAL A 716 -13.85 -1.02 23.68
CA VAL A 716 -12.96 -1.56 22.65
C VAL A 716 -11.53 -1.06 22.89
N LEU A 717 -10.65 -2.00 23.23
CA LEU A 717 -9.23 -1.79 23.59
C LEU A 717 -8.28 -2.61 22.70
N GLY A 718 -8.78 -3.09 21.56
CA GLY A 718 -7.99 -3.86 20.61
C GLY A 718 -6.74 -3.13 20.12
N SER A 719 -5.69 -3.89 19.79
CA SER A 719 -4.48 -3.37 19.15
C SER A 719 -3.84 -2.14 19.81
N ASN A 720 -3.73 -2.16 21.14
CA ASN A 720 -3.05 -1.13 21.93
C ASN A 720 -1.64 -1.55 22.36
N GLY A 721 -1.18 -2.75 21.96
CA GLY A 721 0.09 -3.31 22.39
C GLY A 721 0.10 -3.79 23.84
N CYS A 722 -1.07 -4.05 24.43
CA CYS A 722 -1.19 -4.56 25.80
C CYS A 722 -0.72 -6.02 25.91
N THR A 723 -0.29 -6.40 27.11
CA THR A 723 0.10 -7.76 27.50
C THR A 723 -0.74 -8.23 28.69
N ASP A 724 -0.44 -9.42 29.22
CA ASP A 724 -1.10 -9.96 30.42
C ASP A 724 -1.05 -8.99 31.61
N ALA A 725 -0.05 -8.10 31.66
CA ALA A 725 0.06 -7.09 32.71
C ALA A 725 -1.16 -6.16 32.82
N ALA A 726 -1.93 -5.96 31.74
CA ALA A 726 -3.16 -5.15 31.74
C ALA A 726 -4.41 -5.92 32.17
N LEU A 727 -4.42 -7.26 32.11
CA LEU A 727 -5.61 -8.07 32.37
C LEU A 727 -6.23 -7.85 33.76
N PRO A 728 -5.46 -7.70 34.86
CA PRO A 728 -6.05 -7.42 36.17
C PRO A 728 -6.83 -6.09 36.21
N ALA A 729 -6.35 -5.05 35.52
CA ALA A 729 -7.08 -3.80 35.43
C ALA A 729 -8.35 -3.97 34.60
N ILE A 730 -8.27 -4.66 33.45
CA ILE A 730 -9.43 -4.95 32.61
C ILE A 730 -10.49 -5.76 33.39
N GLN A 731 -10.06 -6.67 34.26
CA GLN A 731 -10.96 -7.42 35.15
C GLN A 731 -11.72 -6.48 36.10
N GLN A 732 -10.99 -5.59 36.78
CA GLN A 732 -11.61 -4.59 37.67
C GLN A 732 -12.60 -3.68 36.92
N LEU A 733 -12.31 -3.33 35.66
CA LEU A 733 -13.23 -2.57 34.83
C LEU A 733 -14.56 -3.33 34.62
N VAL A 734 -14.49 -4.61 34.21
CA VAL A 734 -15.69 -5.42 33.95
C VAL A 734 -16.52 -5.61 35.23
N GLU A 735 -15.87 -5.81 36.37
CA GLU A 735 -16.54 -5.95 37.67
C GLU A 735 -17.19 -4.66 38.16
N ALA A 736 -16.54 -3.51 37.94
CA ALA A 736 -17.03 -2.21 38.39
C ALA A 736 -18.14 -1.63 37.50
N TYR A 737 -18.29 -2.12 36.26
CA TYR A 737 -19.28 -1.68 35.28
C TYR A 737 -20.24 -2.83 34.95
N PRO A 738 -21.29 -3.07 35.75
CA PRO A 738 -22.20 -4.22 35.56
C PRO A 738 -23.03 -4.14 34.25
N THR A 739 -23.12 -2.97 33.63
CA THR A 739 -23.71 -2.76 32.31
C THR A 739 -22.78 -3.18 31.17
N LEU A 740 -21.48 -3.38 31.42
CA LEU A 740 -20.49 -3.71 30.39
C LEU A 740 -20.67 -5.16 29.97
N THR A 741 -21.14 -5.36 28.74
CA THR A 741 -21.43 -6.69 28.19
C THR A 741 -20.70 -6.96 26.86
N ILE A 742 -20.06 -5.93 26.28
CA ILE A 742 -19.23 -6.04 25.08
C ILE A 742 -17.81 -5.58 25.40
N LEU A 743 -16.86 -6.51 25.33
CA LEU A 743 -15.42 -6.24 25.44
C LEU A 743 -14.70 -6.71 24.18
N GLN A 744 -13.93 -5.83 23.54
CA GLN A 744 -13.14 -6.17 22.35
C GLN A 744 -11.67 -5.83 22.54
N LEU A 745 -10.82 -6.86 22.57
CA LEU A 745 -9.37 -6.80 22.77
C LEU A 745 -8.58 -7.28 21.54
N GLY A 746 -9.25 -7.74 20.50
CA GLY A 746 -8.67 -8.32 19.30
C GLY A 746 -7.98 -7.32 18.37
N SER A 747 -7.36 -7.85 17.31
CA SER A 747 -6.68 -7.11 16.27
C SER A 747 -7.45 -7.10 14.97
N TYR A 748 -7.32 -6.01 14.22
CA TYR A 748 -8.01 -5.78 12.96
C TYR A 748 -7.01 -5.69 11.80
N LYS A 749 -7.49 -5.71 10.56
CA LYS A 749 -6.63 -5.46 9.38
C LYS A 749 -5.94 -4.09 9.46
N SER A 750 -6.63 -3.10 10.04
CA SER A 750 -6.10 -1.75 10.27
C SER A 750 -4.87 -1.75 11.17
N THR A 751 -4.76 -2.67 12.13
CA THR A 751 -3.59 -2.81 13.01
C THR A 751 -2.30 -2.86 12.21
N PHE A 752 -2.23 -3.76 11.22
CA PHE A 752 -1.04 -3.91 10.38
C PHE A 752 -0.90 -2.79 9.35
N PHE A 753 -2.02 -2.33 8.78
CA PHE A 753 -2.02 -1.24 7.79
C PHE A 753 -1.41 0.04 8.38
N PHE A 754 -1.82 0.42 9.58
CA PHE A 754 -1.32 1.58 10.31
C PHE A 754 -0.06 1.27 11.14
N ARG A 755 0.56 0.09 10.95
CA ARG A 755 1.76 -0.37 11.67
C ARG A 755 1.65 -0.28 13.20
N GLN A 756 0.45 -0.42 13.72
CA GLN A 756 0.18 -0.50 15.15
C GLN A 756 0.43 -1.92 15.68
N GLN A 757 0.49 -2.04 17.01
CA GLN A 757 0.77 -3.31 17.67
C GLN A 757 -0.51 -4.00 18.10
N ALA A 758 -0.65 -5.28 17.73
CA ALA A 758 -1.63 -6.17 18.32
C ALA A 758 -1.42 -6.26 19.84
N ASN A 759 -2.51 -6.47 20.58
CA ASN A 759 -2.41 -6.95 21.97
C ASN A 759 -1.81 -8.37 21.98
N ARG A 760 -1.21 -8.79 23.09
CA ARG A 760 -0.45 -10.04 23.22
C ARG A 760 -0.69 -10.68 24.59
N PHE A 761 -1.78 -11.43 24.70
CA PHE A 761 -2.19 -12.14 25.91
C PHE A 761 -1.79 -13.62 25.85
N ARG A 762 -1.48 -14.20 27.01
CA ARG A 762 -1.12 -15.62 27.22
C ARG A 762 -1.71 -16.21 28.51
N ASP A 763 -2.34 -15.40 29.36
CA ASP A 763 -2.90 -15.88 30.63
C ASP A 763 -4.33 -16.39 30.46
N ASP A 764 -4.47 -17.71 30.33
CA ASP A 764 -5.73 -18.44 30.19
C ASP A 764 -6.69 -18.17 31.36
N ALA A 765 -6.16 -18.20 32.58
CA ALA A 765 -6.95 -18.06 33.79
C ALA A 765 -7.56 -16.66 33.88
N ALA A 766 -6.77 -15.64 33.56
CA ALA A 766 -7.25 -14.26 33.50
C ALA A 766 -8.27 -14.04 32.37
N MET A 767 -8.02 -14.57 31.17
CA MET A 767 -8.98 -14.50 30.05
C MET A 767 -10.31 -15.20 30.37
N LEU A 768 -10.25 -16.35 31.03
CA LEU A 768 -11.45 -17.06 31.47
C LEU A 768 -12.19 -16.32 32.60
N SER A 769 -11.46 -15.71 33.53
CA SER A 769 -12.05 -14.86 34.58
C SER A 769 -12.81 -13.68 33.97
N LEU A 770 -12.24 -13.02 32.95
CA LEU A 770 -12.88 -11.94 32.22
C LEU A 770 -14.16 -12.41 31.53
N ALA A 771 -14.10 -13.57 30.86
CA ALA A 771 -15.27 -14.17 30.22
C ALA A 771 -16.39 -14.42 31.24
N LYS A 772 -16.08 -15.01 32.40
CA LYS A 772 -17.07 -15.28 33.46
C LYS A 772 -17.73 -14.00 33.97
N ALA A 773 -16.94 -12.96 34.23
CA ALA A 773 -17.45 -11.67 34.70
C ALA A 773 -18.35 -11.01 33.63
N LEU A 774 -17.93 -11.00 32.37
CA LEU A 774 -18.71 -10.43 31.27
C LEU A 774 -20.03 -11.18 31.04
N ALA A 775 -20.01 -12.52 31.15
CA ALA A 775 -21.20 -13.35 31.06
C ALA A 775 -22.19 -13.09 32.21
N ALA A 776 -21.67 -12.84 33.42
CA ALA A 776 -22.49 -12.47 34.57
C ALA A 776 -23.17 -11.10 34.36
N ASN A 777 -22.43 -10.11 33.88
CA ASN A 777 -22.99 -8.79 33.51
C ASN A 777 -24.10 -8.93 32.47
N ALA A 778 -23.86 -9.70 31.40
CA ALA A 778 -24.86 -9.95 30.37
C ALA A 778 -26.14 -10.58 30.93
N LYS A 779 -26.03 -11.62 31.75
CA LYS A 779 -27.18 -12.28 32.39
C LYS A 779 -27.99 -11.33 33.29
N ALA A 780 -27.32 -10.39 33.95
CA ALA A 780 -27.96 -9.38 34.80
C ALA A 780 -28.50 -8.17 34.00
N SER A 781 -28.12 -8.01 32.74
CA SER A 781 -28.53 -6.89 31.90
C SER A 781 -29.96 -7.04 31.37
N ALA A 782 -30.56 -5.91 30.95
CA ALA A 782 -31.85 -5.90 30.28
C ALA A 782 -31.84 -6.60 28.90
N ASN A 783 -30.66 -6.85 28.33
CA ASN A 783 -30.51 -7.55 27.06
C ASN A 783 -29.40 -8.61 27.13
N PRO A 784 -29.68 -9.81 27.69
CA PRO A 784 -28.69 -10.86 27.83
C PRO A 784 -28.10 -11.38 26.52
N SER A 785 -28.73 -11.11 25.38
CA SER A 785 -28.22 -11.45 24.04
C SER A 785 -27.11 -10.51 23.56
N LEU A 786 -26.93 -9.35 24.22
CA LEU A 786 -25.88 -8.39 23.91
C LEU A 786 -24.59 -8.77 24.67
N ASN A 787 -24.00 -9.92 24.38
CA ASN A 787 -22.87 -10.45 25.16
C ASN A 787 -21.69 -10.88 24.27
N TYR A 788 -20.64 -10.05 24.21
CA TYR A 788 -19.55 -10.26 23.25
C TYR A 788 -18.17 -10.07 23.86
N PHE A 789 -17.31 -11.09 23.71
CA PHE A 789 -15.89 -11.01 24.06
C PHE A 789 -15.00 -11.29 22.85
N GLY A 790 -14.37 -10.25 22.33
CA GLY A 790 -13.44 -10.39 21.20
C GLY A 790 -11.97 -10.34 21.59
N PHE A 791 -11.17 -11.25 21.01
CA PHE A 791 -9.71 -11.35 21.25
C PHE A 791 -8.96 -11.96 20.05
N GLN A 792 -9.56 -11.94 18.86
CA GLN A 792 -8.96 -12.39 17.61
C GLN A 792 -7.56 -11.78 17.40
N ASN A 793 -6.54 -12.60 17.09
CA ASN A 793 -5.16 -12.12 16.85
C ASN A 793 -4.56 -11.30 18.01
N ALA A 794 -5.07 -11.49 19.23
CA ALA A 794 -4.51 -10.89 20.44
C ALA A 794 -4.03 -11.94 21.45
N TYR A 795 -4.58 -13.15 21.40
CA TYR A 795 -4.21 -14.25 22.26
C TYR A 795 -3.19 -15.16 21.57
N LEU A 796 -2.09 -15.46 22.27
CA LEU A 796 -0.87 -16.05 21.71
C LEU A 796 -0.57 -17.47 22.21
N ASP A 797 -1.51 -18.12 22.88
CA ASP A 797 -1.36 -19.53 23.24
C ASP A 797 -1.42 -20.42 21.98
N ASP A 798 -0.60 -21.48 21.96
CA ASP A 798 -0.58 -22.46 20.89
C ASP A 798 -1.85 -23.35 20.89
N ASP A 799 -2.53 -23.49 22.03
CA ASP A 799 -3.82 -24.17 22.18
C ASP A 799 -4.86 -23.37 22.99
N ALA A 800 -5.56 -22.48 22.29
CA ALA A 800 -6.65 -21.69 22.83
C ALA A 800 -8.00 -22.44 22.98
N SER A 801 -8.04 -23.76 22.76
CA SER A 801 -9.29 -24.52 22.69
C SER A 801 -10.06 -24.50 24.02
N GLN A 802 -9.36 -24.58 25.16
CA GLN A 802 -10.00 -24.60 26.48
C GLN A 802 -10.71 -23.29 26.80
N VAL A 803 -10.07 -22.16 26.48
CA VAL A 803 -10.66 -20.83 26.68
C VAL A 803 -11.90 -20.65 25.80
N VAL A 804 -11.84 -21.07 24.53
CA VAL A 804 -12.97 -20.98 23.60
C VAL A 804 -14.14 -21.87 24.01
N LEU A 805 -13.87 -23.12 24.41
CA LEU A 805 -14.90 -24.04 24.89
C LEU A 805 -15.59 -23.49 26.14
N ALA A 806 -14.81 -22.99 27.10
CA ALA A 806 -15.37 -22.41 28.31
C ALA A 806 -16.22 -21.16 28.02
N MET A 807 -15.87 -20.34 27.01
CA MET A 807 -16.71 -19.22 26.58
C MET A 807 -18.02 -19.67 25.94
N ALA A 808 -17.99 -20.75 25.15
CA ALA A 808 -19.20 -21.34 24.58
C ALA A 808 -20.13 -21.87 25.69
N ASP A 809 -19.59 -22.54 26.71
CA ASP A 809 -20.35 -23.02 27.88
C ASP A 809 -20.97 -21.87 28.70
N LEU A 810 -20.32 -20.71 28.71
CA LEU A 810 -20.84 -19.49 29.33
C LEU A 810 -21.94 -18.81 28.49
N GLY A 811 -22.17 -19.26 27.25
CA GLY A 811 -23.12 -18.68 26.31
C GLY A 811 -22.68 -17.33 25.74
N LEU A 812 -21.39 -17.00 25.77
CA LEU A 812 -20.85 -15.77 25.21
C LEU A 812 -20.68 -15.86 23.70
N HIS A 813 -21.00 -14.78 22.98
CA HIS A 813 -20.49 -14.60 21.63
C HIS A 813 -19.01 -14.20 21.71
N ALA A 814 -18.15 -14.86 20.93
CA ALA A 814 -16.74 -14.51 20.88
C ALA A 814 -16.22 -14.53 19.44
N ASN A 815 -15.17 -13.74 19.19
CA ASN A 815 -14.34 -13.90 18.00
C ASN A 815 -12.87 -14.07 18.40
N GLY A 816 -12.29 -15.21 18.02
CA GLY A 816 -10.89 -15.53 18.28
C GLY A 816 -10.82 -17.03 18.48
N VAL A 817 -10.24 -17.78 17.55
CA VAL A 817 -8.80 -17.80 17.26
C VAL A 817 -8.54 -17.88 15.75
N GLN A 818 -7.57 -17.14 15.22
CA GLN A 818 -6.96 -17.47 13.91
C GLN A 818 -5.70 -18.29 14.19
N PHE A 819 -5.80 -19.60 13.98
CA PHE A 819 -4.67 -20.51 14.16
C PHE A 819 -3.72 -20.38 12.98
N ASN A 820 -2.63 -19.64 13.18
CA ASN A 820 -1.44 -19.70 12.33
C ASN A 820 -0.22 -20.24 13.10
N SER A 821 -0.40 -20.69 14.35
CA SER A 821 0.62 -21.35 15.16
C SER A 821 0.68 -22.85 14.84
N ARG A 822 1.89 -23.41 14.97
CA ARG A 822 2.22 -24.80 14.63
C ARG A 822 1.51 -25.76 15.60
N GLY A 823 0.30 -26.21 15.30
CA GLY A 823 -0.34 -27.25 16.12
C GLY A 823 -1.83 -27.48 15.89
N ILE A 824 -2.59 -26.46 15.47
CA ILE A 824 -4.06 -26.58 15.34
C ILE A 824 -4.47 -26.55 13.87
N THR A 825 -5.23 -27.57 13.47
CA THR A 825 -5.68 -27.71 12.07
C THR A 825 -6.78 -26.70 11.73
N THR A 826 -6.88 -26.32 10.46
CA THR A 826 -7.99 -25.51 9.93
C THR A 826 -9.37 -26.13 10.22
N ALA A 827 -9.46 -27.46 10.33
CA ALA A 827 -10.69 -28.17 10.65
C ALA A 827 -11.12 -27.94 12.11
N THR A 828 -10.19 -28.08 13.06
CA THR A 828 -10.40 -27.78 14.49
C THR A 828 -10.79 -26.32 14.69
N SER A 829 -10.16 -25.40 13.95
CA SER A 829 -10.54 -23.98 13.96
C SER A 829 -11.99 -23.74 13.54
N LYS A 830 -12.44 -24.41 12.48
CA LYS A 830 -13.80 -24.29 11.99
C LYS A 830 -14.81 -24.83 12.99
N GLN A 831 -14.49 -25.95 13.64
CA GLN A 831 -15.32 -26.55 14.70
C GLN A 831 -15.47 -25.63 15.91
N LEU A 832 -14.36 -25.08 16.43
CA LEU A 832 -14.40 -24.15 17.57
C LEU A 832 -15.20 -22.88 17.25
N ASN A 833 -15.06 -22.34 16.03
CA ASN A 833 -15.86 -21.19 15.59
C ASN A 833 -17.34 -21.53 15.38
N GLN A 834 -17.71 -22.79 15.14
CA GLN A 834 -19.11 -23.22 15.07
C GLN A 834 -19.76 -23.31 16.45
N LEU A 835 -18.98 -23.60 17.50
CA LEU A 835 -19.45 -23.61 18.89
C LEU A 835 -19.76 -22.20 19.40
N LEU A 836 -19.06 -21.20 18.86
CA LEU A 836 -19.32 -19.79 19.16
C LEU A 836 -20.52 -19.30 18.32
N GLY A 837 -21.57 -18.82 18.99
CA GLY A 837 -22.73 -18.26 18.30
C GLY A 837 -22.37 -17.04 17.45
N THR A 838 -23.08 -16.81 16.34
CA THR A 838 -22.87 -15.60 15.51
C THR A 838 -23.31 -14.38 16.32
N PRO A 839 -22.45 -13.37 16.54
CA PRO A 839 -22.82 -12.25 17.36
C PRO A 839 -23.95 -11.44 16.73
N THR A 840 -25.06 -11.32 17.44
CA THR A 840 -26.16 -10.40 17.09
C THR A 840 -25.85 -9.02 17.66
N ASN A 841 -25.56 -8.05 16.78
CA ASN A 841 -25.49 -6.62 17.10
C ASN A 841 -24.30 -6.13 17.98
N VAL A 842 -23.05 -6.37 17.55
CA VAL A 842 -21.82 -5.80 18.20
C VAL A 842 -21.64 -4.30 17.91
N GLN A 843 -22.43 -3.75 16.99
CA GLN A 843 -22.37 -2.36 16.58
C GLN A 843 -23.52 -1.61 17.24
N PRO A 844 -23.30 -0.40 17.78
CA PRO A 844 -24.42 0.41 18.24
C PRO A 844 -25.24 0.89 17.05
N ALA A 845 -26.54 1.06 17.26
CA ALA A 845 -27.34 1.87 16.35
C ALA A 845 -26.80 3.31 16.34
N PRO A 846 -26.67 3.99 15.19
CA PRO A 846 -27.23 3.60 13.90
C PRO A 846 -26.16 3.42 12.79
N VAL A 847 -25.24 2.46 12.96
CA VAL A 847 -24.25 2.13 11.92
C VAL A 847 -24.92 1.75 10.59
N GLU A 848 -26.16 1.27 10.61
CA GLU A 848 -26.99 1.00 9.44
C GLU A 848 -27.21 2.21 8.53
N PHE A 849 -27.35 3.42 9.09
CA PHE A 849 -27.63 4.62 8.28
C PHE A 849 -26.42 5.08 7.48
N ILE A 850 -25.21 4.72 7.89
CA ILE A 850 -23.99 5.09 7.18
C ILE A 850 -23.57 4.04 6.15
N GLN A 851 -24.33 2.94 5.97
CA GLN A 851 -24.01 1.91 4.98
C GLN A 851 -24.16 2.44 3.55
N SER A 852 -23.03 2.80 2.95
CA SER A 852 -22.97 3.25 1.56
C SER A 852 -22.89 2.09 0.57
N VAL A 853 -23.57 2.20 -0.57
CA VAL A 853 -23.48 1.24 -1.69
C VAL A 853 -22.14 1.28 -2.40
N TYR A 854 -21.39 2.38 -2.24
CA TYR A 854 -20.05 2.57 -2.79
C TYR A 854 -18.95 1.97 -1.89
N ARG A 855 -19.34 1.23 -0.84
CA ARG A 855 -18.40 0.50 0.04
C ARG A 855 -17.83 -0.77 -0.59
N ASN A 856 -18.47 -1.37 -1.61
CA ASN A 856 -18.15 -2.75 -2.06
C ASN A 856 -17.66 -2.95 -3.51
N ASN A 857 -17.31 -1.90 -4.26
CA ASN A 857 -16.75 -2.06 -5.61
C ASN A 857 -15.26 -1.66 -5.67
N MET A 858 -14.40 -2.32 -4.88
CA MET A 858 -12.95 -2.36 -5.11
C MET A 858 -12.26 -3.53 -4.43
#